data_AF-A0A0X3TN44-F1
#
_entry.id   AF-A0A0X3TN44-F1
#
_cell.length_a   1.000
_cell.length_b   1.000
_cell.length_c   1.000
_cell.angle_alpha   90.00
_cell.angle_beta   90.00
_cell.angle_gamma   90.00
#
_symmetry.space_group_name_H-M   'P 1'
#
loop_
_entity.id
_entity.type
_entity.pdbx_description
1 polymer ?
#
loop_
_entity_poly.entity_id
_entity_poly.type
_entity_poly.pdbx_seq_one_letter_code
_entity_poly.pdbx_strand_id
1 'polypeptide(L)'
;MNQLGLRFSDRAEAGRQLGNRLAGMGLDSPVVYALPRGGVPVAVEVARALNAPLDLIFVRKIGAPGSPEVALGAIVDGENPQIVVNEEIQRRSRAGADYLEKARARELHELERRRSRYLGERAQVSAKGKTAVIVDDGLATGATMKAALIAMQQQGAKKVCIAVPVAPAEVAIEFQKLADEVVCLNPAQQFFGVGAFFDDFHQLSDEETIGLLREGWSENDNEQLSPGFSSRQVAVPPLGLSGEIIVPPDPRGLVIFAHGSGSSRLSPRNKAVANTLNTRGFATLLFDLLTPDEAQDRRNVFDIPLLADRIVETVLYASGEPDIADLPIGLFGSSTGAGASLVAAAELKDRIGAVVSRGGRPDLAGEKLNNVTAPTLLIVGGDDHHVITLNRQALSALTCEKLLKIVPNAGHLFEEAGALEMVTELACNWFQHHLTVPETAVHPEPEFHLKSSEDIAKVLRKKVISLPEPEDPSFAEAFDRFGTARVVLLGEASHGTSEFYRARAAITNRLIDKHGFNLIAVEADWPDAAAIDRYIRHKPGRPMRSPPFSRFPTWMWRNREVDDFIACLRRRNSGISPENQVKFTGLDIYSMHTSIGAVLDYLDRVDPTAAAEARQRYACFDPWSHELASYGRASLSRGYALCEAPVMRTLLDLLQGELQYAAQDGDDFFDAVQNARLVANSERYYRVMYYGSHESWNLRDSHMFKTLKQSLDHAGPNAKAVVWAHNSHIGDARFTDMGTARGELNIGQLCRAEFGDDAVLIGFSTNTGTVAAASEWDAPMEIKSVRHSRSDSYEAICHQVGVPRFLLNLGNDLDSSLRTALSEPRLERYIGVIYRPETERWSHYSHASLPDQYDAFVWFDETCAVTPIPTRVSAGEDETYPFGL
;
A
#
# COMPACT_ATOMS: atom_id res chain seq x y z
N MET A 1 24.17 28.82 -34.02
CA MET A 1 24.06 27.80 -32.94
C MET A 1 24.24 28.53 -31.62
N ASN A 2 23.14 28.92 -30.97
CA ASN A 2 23.15 29.59 -29.67
C ASN A 2 23.57 28.57 -28.61
N GLN A 3 24.64 28.84 -27.85
CA GLN A 3 24.92 28.12 -26.61
C GLN A 3 23.77 28.42 -25.63
N LEU A 4 22.80 27.50 -25.53
CA LEU A 4 21.92 27.45 -24.37
C LEU A 4 22.82 27.21 -23.15
N GLY A 5 22.91 28.20 -22.26
CA GLY A 5 23.73 28.14 -21.06
C GLY A 5 23.31 26.95 -20.19
N LEU A 6 24.30 26.17 -19.74
CA LEU A 6 24.10 25.08 -18.78
C LEU A 6 23.30 25.60 -17.57
N ARG A 7 22.18 24.94 -17.26
CA ARG A 7 21.30 25.26 -16.14
C ARG A 7 21.12 24.00 -15.29
N PHE A 8 21.22 24.13 -13.98
CA PHE A 8 21.14 23.03 -13.01
C PHE A 8 19.76 23.02 -12.34
N SER A 9 19.21 21.84 -12.02
CA SER A 9 17.94 21.75 -11.29
C SER A 9 18.04 22.36 -9.89
N ASP A 10 19.11 22.04 -9.17
CA ASP A 10 19.41 22.48 -7.81
C ASP A 10 20.93 22.41 -7.54
N ARG A 11 21.35 22.76 -6.31
CA ARG A 11 22.76 22.74 -5.90
C ARG A 11 23.35 21.33 -5.81
N ALA A 12 22.56 20.30 -5.52
CA ALA A 12 23.04 18.92 -5.42
C ALA A 12 23.38 18.37 -6.82
N GLU A 13 22.55 18.66 -7.83
CA GLU A 13 22.84 18.27 -9.22
C GLU A 13 24.12 18.92 -9.74
N ALA A 14 24.30 20.21 -9.47
CA ALA A 14 25.55 20.90 -9.79
C ALA A 14 26.77 20.26 -9.08
N GLY A 15 26.59 19.85 -7.82
CA GLY A 15 27.59 19.12 -7.04
C GLY A 15 27.96 17.76 -7.63
N ARG A 16 26.98 16.96 -8.07
CA ARG A 16 27.23 15.65 -8.72
C ARG A 16 28.04 15.80 -10.01
N GLN A 17 27.67 16.75 -10.86
CA GLN A 17 28.41 17.01 -12.10
C GLN A 17 29.84 17.49 -11.83
N LEU A 18 30.01 18.36 -10.83
CA LEU A 18 31.30 18.90 -10.43
C LEU A 18 32.20 17.81 -9.82
N GLY A 19 31.63 16.95 -8.95
CA GLY A 19 32.29 15.80 -8.35
C GLY A 19 32.78 14.81 -9.40
N ASN A 20 31.94 14.46 -10.39
CA ASN A 20 32.31 13.60 -11.51
C ASN A 20 33.50 14.15 -12.31
N ARG A 21 33.55 15.47 -12.52
CA ARG A 21 34.67 16.12 -13.21
C ARG A 21 35.97 16.04 -12.40
N LEU A 22 35.88 16.24 -11.08
CA LEU A 22 37.03 16.18 -10.17
C LEU A 22 37.55 14.75 -9.97
N ALA A 23 36.68 13.75 -9.93
CA ALA A 23 37.07 12.34 -9.80
C ALA A 23 37.99 11.90 -10.95
N GLY A 24 37.78 12.44 -12.16
CA GLY A 24 38.65 12.20 -13.32
C GLY A 24 40.05 12.82 -13.23
N MET A 25 40.36 13.63 -12.21
CA MET A 25 41.65 14.33 -12.07
C MET A 25 42.65 13.61 -11.16
N GLY A 26 42.23 12.59 -10.41
CA GLY A 26 43.13 11.79 -9.55
C GLY A 26 43.85 12.62 -8.48
N LEU A 27 43.10 13.43 -7.72
CA LEU A 27 43.67 14.29 -6.68
C LEU A 27 44.31 13.47 -5.55
N ASP A 28 45.50 13.88 -5.11
CA ASP A 28 46.25 13.21 -4.04
C ASP A 28 45.78 13.70 -2.66
N SER A 29 45.24 12.79 -1.84
CA SER A 29 44.76 13.03 -0.47
C SER A 29 43.84 14.27 -0.37
N PRO A 30 42.72 14.33 -1.13
CA PRO A 30 41.85 15.50 -1.14
C PRO A 30 41.08 15.66 0.17
N VAL A 31 40.86 16.90 0.59
CA VAL A 31 39.87 17.29 1.61
C VAL A 31 38.99 18.38 1.02
N VAL A 32 37.69 18.20 1.11
CA VAL A 32 36.70 19.11 0.54
C VAL A 32 36.29 20.13 1.59
N TYR A 33 36.51 21.42 1.30
CA TYR A 33 36.15 22.54 2.16
C TYR A 33 35.02 23.34 1.53
N ALA A 34 33.84 23.31 2.15
CA ALA A 34 32.70 24.08 1.70
C ALA A 34 32.74 25.51 2.23
N LEU A 35 32.36 26.48 1.38
CA LEU A 35 32.04 27.84 1.78
C LEU A 35 30.54 27.94 2.17
N PRO A 36 30.20 28.08 3.45
CA PRO A 36 28.80 28.11 3.86
C PRO A 36 28.11 29.44 3.53
N ARG A 37 26.83 29.44 3.18
CA ARG A 37 25.89 28.30 3.21
C ARG A 37 25.73 27.60 1.85
N GLY A 38 25.79 28.36 0.76
CA GLY A 38 25.50 27.88 -0.60
C GLY A 38 26.40 26.75 -1.07
N GLY A 39 27.69 26.78 -0.71
CA GLY A 39 28.66 25.76 -1.10
C GLY A 39 28.46 24.38 -0.45
N VAL A 40 27.73 24.29 0.67
CA VAL A 40 27.57 23.03 1.42
C VAL A 40 26.88 21.92 0.62
N PRO A 41 25.67 22.10 0.03
CA PRO A 41 25.04 21.05 -0.78
C PRO A 41 25.88 20.62 -1.99
N VAL A 42 26.65 21.54 -2.58
CA VAL A 42 27.57 21.20 -3.68
C VAL A 42 28.74 20.37 -3.16
N ALA A 43 29.31 20.76 -2.02
CA ALA A 43 30.46 20.11 -1.41
C ALA A 43 30.16 18.70 -0.89
N VAL A 44 28.95 18.44 -0.39
CA VAL A 44 28.52 17.08 0.04
C VAL A 44 28.65 16.10 -1.13
N GLU A 45 28.12 16.46 -2.30
CA GLU A 45 28.18 15.60 -3.49
C GLU A 45 29.60 15.50 -4.07
N VAL A 46 30.39 16.57 -4.00
CA VAL A 46 31.81 16.54 -4.39
C VAL A 46 32.63 15.62 -3.47
N ALA A 47 32.41 15.70 -2.15
CA ALA A 47 33.06 14.83 -1.17
C ALA A 47 32.70 13.37 -1.37
N ARG A 48 31.43 13.08 -1.65
CA ARG A 48 30.92 11.74 -2.00
C ARG A 48 31.59 11.20 -3.26
N ALA A 49 31.66 12.00 -4.33
CA ALA A 49 32.29 11.58 -5.60
C ALA A 49 33.81 11.34 -5.48
N LEU A 50 34.50 12.09 -4.61
CA LEU A 50 35.94 11.95 -4.38
C LEU A 50 36.31 10.96 -3.28
N ASN A 51 35.33 10.42 -2.55
CA ASN A 51 35.52 9.65 -1.32
C ASN A 51 36.50 10.36 -0.36
N ALA A 52 36.22 11.64 -0.10
CA ALA A 52 37.11 12.56 0.60
C ALA A 52 36.43 13.15 1.84
N PRO A 53 37.19 13.49 2.91
CA PRO A 53 36.61 14.15 4.07
C PRO A 53 35.99 15.51 3.70
N LEU A 54 34.79 15.76 4.19
CA LEU A 54 34.08 17.05 4.08
C LEU A 54 34.31 17.88 5.34
N ASP A 55 34.71 19.14 5.16
CA ASP A 55 34.81 20.14 6.22
C ASP A 55 34.41 21.54 5.72
N LEU A 56 34.44 22.52 6.61
CA LEU A 56 34.05 23.91 6.35
C LEU A 56 35.25 24.85 6.37
N ILE A 57 35.20 25.87 5.52
CA ILE A 57 36.04 27.05 5.67
C ILE A 57 35.18 28.29 5.92
N PHE A 58 35.37 28.92 7.07
CA PHE A 58 34.63 30.12 7.44
C PHE A 58 35.41 31.37 7.01
N VAL A 59 34.81 32.13 6.11
CA VAL A 59 35.36 33.38 5.60
C VAL A 59 34.31 34.48 5.71
N ARG A 60 34.70 35.64 6.25
CA ARG A 60 33.84 36.83 6.35
C ARG A 60 34.51 38.03 5.69
N LYS A 61 33.79 38.72 4.82
CA LYS A 61 34.27 39.94 4.16
C LYS A 61 34.16 41.16 5.08
N ILE A 62 35.23 41.93 5.17
CA ILE A 62 35.22 43.29 5.72
C ILE A 62 34.93 44.24 4.55
N GLY A 63 33.78 44.91 4.60
CA GLY A 63 33.40 45.91 3.59
C GLY A 63 34.17 47.23 3.74
N ALA A 64 34.22 48.05 2.68
CA ALA A 64 34.79 49.39 2.75
C ALA A 64 33.79 50.39 3.37
N PRO A 65 34.25 51.48 4.02
CA PRO A 65 33.37 52.53 4.52
C PRO A 65 32.45 53.10 3.43
N GLY A 66 31.13 53.11 3.67
CA GLY A 66 30.14 53.62 2.71
C GLY A 66 29.79 52.68 1.55
N SER A 67 30.56 51.60 1.34
CA SER A 67 30.37 50.62 0.27
C SER A 67 30.62 49.19 0.78
N PRO A 68 29.65 48.60 1.52
CA PRO A 68 29.77 47.26 2.10
C PRO A 68 30.01 46.14 1.07
N GLU A 69 29.62 46.37 -0.18
CA GLU A 69 29.82 45.48 -1.33
C GLU A 69 31.30 45.36 -1.73
N VAL A 70 32.10 46.41 -1.55
CA VAL A 70 33.53 46.43 -1.88
C VAL A 70 34.33 45.75 -0.77
N ALA A 71 35.09 44.70 -1.11
CA ALA A 71 35.90 43.94 -0.15
C ALA A 71 37.17 44.74 0.26
N LEU A 72 37.14 45.37 1.42
CA LEU A 72 38.32 46.00 2.05
C LEU A 72 39.29 44.95 2.60
N GLY A 73 38.75 43.84 3.11
CA GLY A 73 39.52 42.69 3.56
C GLY A 73 38.63 41.49 3.83
N ALA A 74 39.19 40.42 4.38
CA ALA A 74 38.46 39.26 4.83
C ALA A 74 39.07 38.69 6.11
N ILE A 75 38.23 38.12 6.97
CA ILE A 75 38.60 37.36 8.15
C ILE A 75 38.42 35.89 7.82
N VAL A 76 39.43 35.09 8.09
CA VAL A 76 39.35 33.63 7.96
C VAL A 76 39.55 32.98 9.32
N ASP A 77 38.72 31.97 9.59
CA ASP A 77 38.72 31.21 10.84
C ASP A 77 39.95 30.29 11.00
N GLY A 78 40.27 29.97 12.26
CA GLY A 78 41.39 29.10 12.68
C GLY A 78 41.82 29.37 14.12
N GLU A 79 42.78 28.59 14.65
CA GLU A 79 43.32 28.77 16.03
C GLU A 79 43.79 30.22 16.30
N ASN A 80 44.18 30.96 15.26
CA ASN A 80 44.39 32.40 15.28
C ASN A 80 43.68 33.03 14.06
N PRO A 81 42.52 33.70 14.23
CA PRO A 81 41.79 34.32 13.12
C PRO A 81 42.65 35.32 12.35
N GLN A 82 42.85 35.07 11.06
CA GLN A 82 43.73 35.89 10.22
C GLN A 82 42.93 36.91 9.42
N ILE A 83 43.54 38.10 9.21
CA ILE A 83 42.95 39.16 8.41
C ILE A 83 43.79 39.33 7.15
N VAL A 84 43.13 39.20 6.01
CA VAL A 84 43.69 39.55 4.71
C VAL A 84 43.12 40.90 4.30
N VAL A 85 43.93 41.95 4.29
CA VAL A 85 43.51 43.32 3.90
C VAL A 85 43.98 43.63 2.48
N ASN A 86 43.11 44.22 1.66
CA ASN A 86 43.50 44.76 0.36
C ASN A 86 44.04 46.19 0.55
N GLU A 87 45.37 46.34 0.55
CA GLU A 87 46.06 47.61 0.79
C GLU A 87 45.73 48.72 -0.22
N GLU A 88 45.31 48.37 -1.44
CA GLU A 88 44.93 49.34 -2.47
C GLU A 88 43.53 49.91 -2.18
N ILE A 89 42.59 49.05 -1.76
CA ILE A 89 41.22 49.45 -1.38
C ILE A 89 41.24 50.22 -0.06
N GLN A 90 42.10 49.84 0.89
CA GLN A 90 42.27 50.57 2.15
C GLN A 90 42.73 52.01 1.91
N ARG A 91 43.70 52.22 1.01
CA ARG A 91 44.18 53.55 0.64
C ARG A 91 43.12 54.38 -0.07
N ARG A 92 42.32 53.79 -0.96
CA ARG A 92 41.27 54.50 -1.72
C ARG A 92 40.02 54.83 -0.90
N SER A 93 39.63 53.96 0.03
CA SER A 93 38.41 54.09 0.83
C SER A 93 38.55 54.94 2.09
N ARG A 94 39.77 55.43 2.41
CA ARG A 94 40.08 56.19 3.64
C ARG A 94 39.67 55.47 4.93
N ALA A 95 39.67 54.13 4.91
CA ALA A 95 39.36 53.31 6.09
C ALA A 95 40.48 53.45 7.13
N GLY A 96 40.23 54.25 8.18
CA GLY A 96 41.13 54.39 9.32
C GLY A 96 41.20 53.12 10.17
N ALA A 97 42.24 53.01 11.01
CA ALA A 97 42.46 51.85 11.89
C ALA A 97 41.24 51.54 12.78
N ASP A 98 40.55 52.58 13.28
CA ASP A 98 39.35 52.42 14.12
C ASP A 98 38.16 51.79 13.39
N TYR A 99 38.00 52.04 12.08
CA TYR A 99 36.94 51.42 11.29
C TYR A 99 37.22 49.93 11.09
N LEU A 100 38.48 49.59 10.78
CA LEU A 100 38.91 48.21 10.59
C LEU A 100 38.74 47.38 11.87
N GLU A 101 39.12 47.92 13.03
CA GLU A 101 38.96 47.21 14.30
C GLU A 101 37.49 47.00 14.69
N LYS A 102 36.61 47.98 14.45
CA LYS A 102 35.16 47.80 14.68
C LYS A 102 34.52 46.81 13.72
N ALA A 103 34.84 46.91 12.43
CA ALA A 103 34.35 45.97 11.43
C ALA A 103 34.87 44.55 11.72
N ARG A 104 36.13 44.44 12.15
CA ARG A 104 36.74 43.18 12.60
C ARG A 104 35.97 42.55 13.74
N ALA A 105 35.75 43.28 14.84
CA ALA A 105 35.05 42.75 16.00
C ALA A 105 33.65 42.22 15.65
N ARG A 106 32.92 42.94 14.79
CA ARG A 106 31.59 42.53 14.32
C ARG A 106 31.63 41.25 13.48
N GLU A 107 32.51 41.19 12.49
CA GLU A 107 32.60 40.03 11.60
C GLU A 107 33.18 38.80 12.31
N LEU A 108 34.07 38.99 13.31
CA LEU A 108 34.59 37.92 14.15
C LEU A 108 33.50 37.29 15.04
N HIS A 109 32.62 38.12 15.62
CA HIS A 109 31.50 37.64 16.43
C HIS A 109 30.50 36.81 15.59
N GLU A 110 30.20 37.25 14.37
CA GLU A 110 29.37 36.49 13.44
C GLU A 110 30.02 35.16 13.03
N LEU A 111 31.33 35.18 12.80
CA LEU A 111 32.10 34.00 12.43
C LEU A 111 32.06 32.95 13.55
N GLU A 112 32.30 33.36 14.80
CA GLU A 112 32.28 32.46 15.97
C GLU A 112 30.88 31.87 16.19
N ARG A 113 29.81 32.67 16.02
CA ARG A 113 28.43 32.16 16.11
C ARG A 113 28.18 31.04 15.10
N ARG A 114 28.59 31.22 13.84
CA ARG A 114 28.39 30.22 12.77
C ARG A 114 29.27 28.99 12.97
N ARG A 115 30.52 29.19 13.35
CA ARG A 115 31.47 28.13 13.70
C ARG A 115 30.89 27.23 14.78
N SER A 116 30.48 27.81 15.90
CA SER A 116 29.87 27.08 17.02
C SER A 116 28.57 26.37 16.59
N ARG A 117 27.72 27.00 15.79
CA ARG A 117 26.45 26.43 15.35
C ARG A 117 26.60 25.30 14.32
N TYR A 118 27.55 25.40 13.38
CA TYR A 118 27.69 24.42 12.29
C TYR A 118 28.61 23.26 12.67
N LEU A 119 29.73 23.51 13.36
CA LEU A 119 30.68 22.46 13.77
C LEU A 119 30.29 21.80 15.10
N GLY A 120 29.60 22.50 16.00
CA GLY A 120 29.34 22.00 17.34
C GLY A 120 30.64 21.64 18.08
N GLU A 121 30.76 20.39 18.51
CA GLU A 121 31.97 19.84 19.16
C GLU A 121 32.95 19.17 18.18
N ARG A 122 32.65 19.14 16.87
CA ARG A 122 33.47 18.46 15.86
C ARG A 122 34.80 19.20 15.63
N ALA A 123 35.90 18.46 15.69
CA ALA A 123 37.22 18.97 15.35
C ALA A 123 37.36 19.17 13.82
N GLN A 124 37.95 20.30 13.41
CA GLN A 124 38.23 20.58 12.00
C GLN A 124 39.34 19.66 11.45
N VAL A 125 39.18 19.27 10.20
CA VAL A 125 40.17 18.53 9.41
C VAL A 125 41.27 19.48 8.97
N SER A 126 42.52 19.13 9.27
CA SER A 126 43.66 19.94 8.86
C SER A 126 43.93 19.83 7.36
N ALA A 127 44.18 20.98 6.71
CA ALA A 127 44.64 21.08 5.32
C ALA A 127 46.14 20.75 5.15
N LYS A 128 46.91 20.67 6.24
CA LYS A 128 48.38 20.56 6.19
C LYS A 128 48.84 19.31 5.43
N GLY A 129 49.60 19.52 4.37
CA GLY A 129 50.15 18.44 3.53
C GLY A 129 49.15 17.77 2.58
N LYS A 130 47.89 18.23 2.52
CA LYS A 130 46.80 17.64 1.72
C LYS A 130 46.43 18.53 0.52
N THR A 131 45.66 17.99 -0.41
CA THR A 131 45.04 18.79 -1.49
C THR A 131 43.72 19.38 -0.99
N ALA A 132 43.65 20.70 -0.79
CA ALA A 132 42.43 21.37 -0.35
C ALA A 132 41.54 21.70 -1.55
N VAL A 133 40.32 21.13 -1.59
CA VAL A 133 39.32 21.39 -2.63
C VAL A 133 38.29 22.36 -2.08
N ILE A 134 38.33 23.63 -2.48
CA ILE A 134 37.42 24.67 -1.99
C ILE A 134 36.20 24.75 -2.91
N VAL A 135 35.00 24.55 -2.34
CA VAL A 135 33.74 24.42 -3.07
C VAL A 135 32.75 25.53 -2.69
N ASP A 136 32.11 26.12 -3.69
CA ASP A 136 31.00 27.07 -3.55
C ASP A 136 29.93 26.85 -4.63
N ASP A 137 28.71 27.39 -4.46
CA ASP A 137 27.62 27.25 -5.44
C ASP A 137 27.79 28.11 -6.71
N GLY A 138 28.67 29.11 -6.65
CA GLY A 138 29.19 29.83 -7.80
C GLY A 138 30.08 31.00 -7.41
N LEU A 139 30.85 31.54 -8.35
CA LEU A 139 31.69 32.72 -8.15
C LEU A 139 31.06 33.92 -8.84
N ALA A 140 30.66 34.95 -8.10
CA ALA A 140 30.25 36.22 -8.69
C ALA A 140 31.45 37.17 -8.85
N THR A 141 32.04 37.60 -7.74
CA THR A 141 33.21 38.51 -7.70
C THR A 141 34.49 37.83 -7.20
N GLY A 142 34.37 36.61 -6.64
CA GLY A 142 35.49 35.82 -6.16
C GLY A 142 36.14 36.28 -4.84
N ALA A 143 35.73 37.40 -4.24
CA ALA A 143 36.42 37.95 -3.07
C ALA A 143 36.50 36.97 -1.88
N THR A 144 35.41 36.26 -1.58
CA THR A 144 35.36 35.24 -0.53
C THR A 144 36.25 34.04 -0.85
N MET A 145 36.22 33.58 -2.10
CA MET A 145 37.06 32.47 -2.58
C MET A 145 38.55 32.81 -2.55
N LYS A 146 38.92 34.06 -2.87
CA LYS A 146 40.32 34.53 -2.81
C LYS A 146 40.86 34.52 -1.38
N ALA A 147 40.04 34.90 -0.41
CA ALA A 147 40.41 34.83 1.01
C ALA A 147 40.50 33.37 1.49
N ALA A 148 39.58 32.50 1.05
CA ALA A 148 39.62 31.08 1.34
C ALA A 148 40.91 30.41 0.83
N LEU A 149 41.31 30.73 -0.41
CA LEU A 149 42.53 30.24 -1.04
C LEU A 149 43.79 30.65 -0.27
N ILE A 150 43.91 31.93 0.09
CA ILE A 150 45.09 32.43 0.82
C ILE A 150 45.21 31.73 2.19
N ALA A 151 44.08 31.54 2.88
CA ALA A 151 44.08 30.85 4.17
C ALA A 151 44.49 29.38 4.06
N MET A 152 44.00 28.65 3.05
CA MET A 152 44.38 27.25 2.84
C MET A 152 45.87 27.10 2.51
N GLN A 153 46.44 28.04 1.74
CA GLN A 153 47.89 28.09 1.48
C GLN A 153 48.69 28.33 2.78
N GLN A 154 48.25 29.27 3.62
CA GLN A 154 48.91 29.58 4.90
C GLN A 154 48.78 28.46 5.95
N GLN A 155 47.68 27.70 5.91
CA GLN A 155 47.48 26.50 6.74
C GLN A 155 48.32 25.29 6.28
N GLY A 156 49.09 25.44 5.20
CA GLY A 156 50.06 24.45 4.73
C GLY A 156 49.47 23.39 3.80
N ALA A 157 48.39 23.71 3.06
CA ALA A 157 47.90 22.86 1.98
C ALA A 157 49.01 22.60 0.94
N LYS A 158 49.14 21.34 0.49
CA LYS A 158 50.11 20.94 -0.53
C LYS A 158 49.74 21.48 -1.91
N LYS A 159 48.44 21.52 -2.20
CA LYS A 159 47.81 22.10 -3.39
C LYS A 159 46.44 22.63 -3.02
N VAL A 160 45.98 23.69 -3.69
CA VAL A 160 44.64 24.25 -3.55
C VAL A 160 43.91 24.18 -4.89
N CYS A 161 42.82 23.44 -4.92
CA CYS A 161 41.90 23.31 -6.06
C CYS A 161 40.62 24.10 -5.77
N ILE A 162 40.21 24.98 -6.68
CA ILE A 162 38.90 25.64 -6.61
C ILE A 162 37.94 24.89 -7.51
N ALA A 163 36.77 24.52 -6.98
CA ALA A 163 35.74 23.83 -7.73
C ALA A 163 34.40 24.53 -7.58
N VAL A 164 33.83 25.03 -8.69
CA VAL A 164 32.55 25.73 -8.69
C VAL A 164 31.70 25.36 -9.91
N PRO A 165 30.36 25.33 -9.80
CA PRO A 165 29.50 25.08 -10.95
C PRO A 165 29.55 26.20 -12.00
N VAL A 166 29.59 27.47 -11.58
CA VAL A 166 29.46 28.62 -12.48
C VAL A 166 30.31 29.81 -12.01
N ALA A 167 30.90 30.54 -12.95
CA ALA A 167 31.63 31.79 -12.72
C ALA A 167 31.67 32.66 -13.99
N PRO A 168 31.81 34.00 -13.91
CA PRO A 168 32.21 34.80 -15.06
C PRO A 168 33.53 34.29 -15.65
N ALA A 169 33.61 34.22 -16.98
CA ALA A 169 34.81 33.71 -17.67
C ALA A 169 36.09 34.47 -17.26
N GLU A 170 36.01 35.79 -17.10
CA GLU A 170 37.13 36.64 -16.68
C GLU A 170 37.61 36.33 -15.25
N VAL A 171 36.67 36.08 -14.33
CA VAL A 171 36.96 35.72 -12.93
C VAL A 171 37.59 34.33 -12.86
N ALA A 172 37.08 33.35 -13.62
CA ALA A 172 37.68 32.01 -13.69
C ALA A 172 39.14 32.07 -14.19
N ILE A 173 39.44 32.90 -15.18
CA ILE A 173 40.80 33.11 -15.71
C ILE A 173 41.71 33.79 -14.67
N GLU A 174 41.19 34.72 -13.85
CA GLU A 174 41.97 35.31 -12.76
C GLU A 174 42.38 34.23 -11.74
N PHE A 175 41.45 33.35 -11.35
CA PHE A 175 41.73 32.30 -10.38
C PHE A 175 42.68 31.22 -10.90
N GLN A 176 42.73 30.97 -12.21
CA GLN A 176 43.74 30.08 -12.82
C GLN A 176 45.18 30.56 -12.58
N LYS A 177 45.39 31.85 -12.26
CA LYS A 177 46.71 32.39 -11.91
C LYS A 177 47.02 32.32 -10.42
N LEU A 178 46.02 32.03 -9.58
CA LEU A 178 46.09 32.12 -8.13
C LEU A 178 46.01 30.76 -7.43
N ALA A 179 45.25 29.80 -7.99
CA ALA A 179 45.10 28.44 -7.50
C ALA A 179 45.96 27.45 -8.31
N ASP A 180 46.27 26.30 -7.72
CA ASP A 180 46.97 25.23 -8.43
C ASP A 180 46.08 24.61 -9.53
N GLU A 181 44.78 24.52 -9.25
CA GLU A 181 43.76 23.98 -10.17
C GLU A 181 42.44 24.75 -10.03
N VAL A 182 41.75 24.99 -11.14
CA VAL A 182 40.42 25.61 -11.15
C VAL A 182 39.48 24.81 -12.05
N VAL A 183 38.42 24.27 -11.46
CA VAL A 183 37.36 23.54 -12.14
C VAL A 183 36.08 24.37 -12.11
N CYS A 184 35.65 24.83 -13.28
CA CYS A 184 34.40 25.54 -13.48
C CYS A 184 33.59 24.84 -14.57
N LEU A 185 32.38 24.36 -14.26
CA LEU A 185 31.53 23.66 -15.25
C LEU A 185 31.01 24.64 -16.31
N ASN A 186 30.64 25.86 -15.91
CA ASN A 186 30.11 26.89 -16.80
C ASN A 186 30.83 28.24 -16.62
N PRO A 187 31.89 28.54 -17.40
CA PRO A 187 32.49 29.86 -17.49
C PRO A 187 31.62 30.80 -18.35
N ALA A 188 30.71 31.53 -17.72
CA ALA A 188 29.68 32.32 -18.39
C ALA A 188 30.24 33.64 -18.99
N GLN A 189 29.90 33.91 -20.26
CA GLN A 189 30.17 35.18 -20.93
C GLN A 189 29.12 36.25 -20.58
N GLN A 190 27.90 35.84 -20.26
CA GLN A 190 26.81 36.69 -19.76
C GLN A 190 26.45 36.22 -18.35
N PHE A 191 26.81 37.02 -17.34
CA PHE A 191 26.62 36.66 -15.93
C PHE A 191 25.79 37.72 -15.21
N PHE A 192 24.57 37.34 -14.79
CA PHE A 192 23.65 38.22 -14.08
C PHE A 192 23.60 37.92 -12.57
N GLY A 193 24.05 36.73 -12.16
CA GLY A 193 24.09 36.26 -10.78
C GLY A 193 24.11 34.73 -10.73
N VAL A 194 24.61 34.15 -9.63
CA VAL A 194 24.75 32.69 -9.47
C VAL A 194 23.39 31.99 -9.62
N GLY A 195 22.34 32.51 -8.99
CA GLY A 195 21.01 31.90 -9.01
C GLY A 195 20.33 31.83 -10.40
N ALA A 196 20.79 32.58 -11.40
CA ALA A 196 20.23 32.50 -12.76
C ALA A 196 20.52 31.16 -13.44
N PHE A 197 21.52 30.43 -12.96
CA PHE A 197 21.97 29.14 -13.49
C PHE A 197 21.32 27.94 -12.78
N PHE A 198 20.39 28.19 -11.86
CA PHE A 198 19.65 27.17 -11.12
C PHE A 198 18.14 27.33 -11.35
N ASP A 199 17.40 26.21 -11.37
CA ASP A 199 15.94 26.22 -11.38
C ASP A 199 15.38 26.39 -9.95
N ASP A 200 15.95 25.69 -8.97
CA ASP A 200 15.78 25.95 -7.54
C ASP A 200 17.06 26.57 -6.93
N PHE A 201 16.94 27.84 -6.52
CA PHE A 201 17.97 28.58 -5.80
C PHE A 201 17.45 29.21 -4.52
N HIS A 202 16.63 28.46 -3.75
CA HIS A 202 16.16 28.93 -2.46
C HIS A 202 17.33 29.23 -1.50
N GLN A 203 17.08 30.10 -0.52
CA GLN A 203 18.06 30.46 0.49
C GLN A 203 18.10 29.39 1.58
N LEU A 204 19.25 28.76 1.76
CA LEU A 204 19.45 27.77 2.82
C LEU A 204 19.41 28.42 4.20
N SER A 205 18.64 27.83 5.09
CA SER A 205 18.66 28.07 6.54
C SER A 205 19.93 27.49 7.19
N ASP A 206 20.17 27.87 8.44
CA ASP A 206 21.28 27.29 9.21
C ASP A 206 21.02 25.80 9.47
N GLU A 207 19.75 25.42 9.64
CA GLU A 207 19.25 24.06 9.89
C GLU A 207 19.45 23.14 8.68
N GLU A 208 19.07 23.60 7.48
CA GLU A 208 19.31 22.85 6.23
C GLU A 208 20.81 22.64 5.99
N THR A 209 21.61 23.67 6.29
CA THR A 209 23.08 23.59 6.19
C THR A 209 23.64 22.54 7.16
N ILE A 210 23.18 22.52 8.42
CA ILE A 210 23.59 21.52 9.42
C ILE A 210 23.12 20.11 9.04
N GLY A 211 21.90 19.97 8.51
CA GLY A 211 21.37 18.70 8.04
C GLY A 211 22.24 18.07 6.95
N LEU A 212 22.60 18.86 5.94
CA LEU A 212 23.50 18.46 4.85
C LEU A 212 24.91 18.12 5.34
N LEU A 213 25.46 18.88 6.30
CA LEU A 213 26.76 18.59 6.90
C LEU A 213 26.73 17.26 7.67
N ARG A 214 25.67 17.01 8.45
CA ARG A 214 25.50 15.74 9.16
C ARG A 214 25.39 14.56 8.19
N GLU A 215 24.68 14.71 7.08
CA GLU A 215 24.63 13.70 6.02
C GLU A 215 26.03 13.41 5.48
N GLY A 216 26.75 14.44 4.99
CA GLY A 216 28.10 14.29 4.43
C GLY A 216 29.16 13.83 5.43
N TRP A 217 28.94 14.05 6.72
CA TRP A 217 29.76 13.51 7.80
C TRP A 217 29.40 12.06 8.14
N SER A 218 28.12 11.72 8.19
CA SER A 218 27.63 10.37 8.52
C SER A 218 27.98 9.32 7.46
N GLU A 219 28.05 9.68 6.19
CA GLU A 219 28.44 8.75 5.12
C GLU A 219 29.95 8.45 5.09
N ASN A 220 30.79 9.38 5.56
CA ASN A 220 32.22 9.13 5.78
C ASN A 220 32.51 8.42 7.11
N ASP A 221 31.57 8.49 8.07
CA ASP A 221 31.59 7.74 9.34
C ASP A 221 30.87 6.37 9.23
N ASN A 222 30.39 6.00 8.03
CA ASN A 222 29.60 4.78 7.77
C ASN A 222 30.41 3.47 7.79
N GLU A 223 31.63 3.49 8.35
CA GLU A 223 32.33 2.27 8.78
C GLU A 223 31.92 1.82 10.20
N GLN A 224 30.96 2.47 10.87
CA GLN A 224 30.49 2.03 12.20
C GLN A 224 28.97 2.12 12.42
N LEU A 225 28.14 1.51 11.57
CA LEU A 225 26.90 0.91 12.09
C LEU A 225 27.30 -0.36 12.88
N SER A 226 26.86 -0.43 14.13
CA SER A 226 27.17 -1.57 15.02
C SER A 226 26.84 -2.90 14.34
N PRO A 227 27.66 -3.96 14.48
CA PRO A 227 27.39 -5.24 13.84
C PRO A 227 26.01 -5.79 14.25
N GLY A 228 25.11 -5.97 13.28
CA GLY A 228 23.79 -6.60 13.48
C GLY A 228 22.56 -5.86 12.93
N PHE A 229 22.67 -4.61 12.45
CA PHE A 229 21.55 -3.89 11.84
C PHE A 229 21.38 -4.27 10.36
N SER A 230 20.13 -4.44 9.92
CA SER A 230 19.75 -4.61 8.51
C SER A 230 19.10 -3.32 8.00
N SER A 231 19.54 -2.82 6.85
CA SER A 231 18.92 -1.67 6.17
C SER A 231 18.62 -2.02 4.72
N ARG A 232 17.42 -1.66 4.25
CA ARG A 232 16.99 -1.89 2.86
C ARG A 232 16.04 -0.82 2.36
N GLN A 233 16.16 -0.49 1.08
CA GLN A 233 15.16 0.30 0.36
C GLN A 233 14.04 -0.63 -0.12
N VAL A 234 12.80 -0.15 -0.06
CA VAL A 234 11.59 -0.89 -0.42
C VAL A 234 10.68 -0.07 -1.33
N ALA A 235 9.86 -0.76 -2.12
CA ALA A 235 8.79 -0.18 -2.90
C ALA A 235 7.47 -0.76 -2.39
N VAL A 236 6.74 0.02 -1.59
CA VAL A 236 5.51 -0.43 -0.93
C VAL A 236 4.39 -0.55 -1.98
N PRO A 237 3.81 -1.75 -2.20
CA PRO A 237 2.73 -1.96 -3.16
C PRO A 237 1.41 -1.33 -2.69
N PRO A 238 0.42 -1.14 -3.58
CA PRO A 238 0.41 -1.52 -5.00
C PRO A 238 1.11 -0.52 -5.92
N LEU A 239 1.33 0.72 -5.49
CA LEU A 239 1.89 1.78 -6.36
C LEU A 239 3.42 1.86 -6.36
N GLY A 240 4.11 1.05 -5.54
CA GLY A 240 5.56 1.08 -5.45
C GLY A 240 6.08 2.35 -4.74
N LEU A 241 5.41 2.76 -3.65
CA LEU A 241 5.81 3.93 -2.87
C LEU A 241 7.20 3.72 -2.27
N SER A 242 8.09 4.67 -2.50
CA SER A 242 9.48 4.56 -2.03
C SER A 242 9.56 4.58 -0.51
N GLY A 243 10.26 3.62 0.07
CA GLY A 243 10.48 3.52 1.51
C GLY A 243 11.85 2.97 1.89
N GLU A 244 12.19 3.10 3.16
CA GLU A 244 13.40 2.59 3.78
C GLU A 244 13.01 1.87 5.07
N ILE A 245 13.49 0.63 5.23
CA ILE A 245 13.33 -0.18 6.43
C ILE A 245 14.68 -0.32 7.10
N ILE A 246 14.73 -0.02 8.39
CA ILE A 246 15.87 -0.28 9.26
C ILE A 246 15.42 -1.22 10.37
N VAL A 247 16.10 -2.36 10.50
CA VAL A 247 15.79 -3.41 11.47
C VAL A 247 17.00 -3.60 12.39
N PRO A 248 16.89 -3.29 13.69
CA PRO A 248 17.91 -3.62 14.68
C PRO A 248 17.96 -5.13 14.95
N PRO A 249 19.04 -5.65 15.55
CA PRO A 249 19.06 -7.03 16.03
C PRO A 249 18.01 -7.22 17.14
N ASP A 250 17.18 -8.27 17.03
CA ASP A 250 16.07 -8.60 17.95
C ASP A 250 15.05 -7.45 18.12
N PRO A 251 14.33 -7.08 17.04
CA PRO A 251 13.43 -5.93 17.07
C PRO A 251 12.22 -6.19 17.97
N ARG A 252 11.86 -5.22 18.81
CA ARG A 252 10.74 -5.31 19.77
C ARG A 252 9.39 -4.91 19.19
N GLY A 253 9.41 -4.17 18.10
CA GLY A 253 8.23 -3.58 17.47
C GLY A 253 8.63 -2.82 16.22
N LEU A 254 7.67 -2.57 15.34
CA LEU A 254 7.84 -1.78 14.12
C LEU A 254 7.16 -0.43 14.29
N VAL A 255 7.88 0.67 14.00
CA VAL A 255 7.30 2.01 13.95
C VAL A 255 7.25 2.52 12.51
N ILE A 256 6.04 2.73 11.99
CA ILE A 256 5.79 3.26 10.65
C ILE A 256 5.60 4.78 10.73
N PHE A 257 6.35 5.52 9.90
CA PHE A 257 6.32 6.98 9.89
C PHE A 257 5.37 7.52 8.83
N ALA A 258 4.35 8.26 9.27
CA ALA A 258 3.49 9.07 8.40
C ALA A 258 3.96 10.53 8.45
N HIS A 259 4.62 10.96 7.39
CA HIS A 259 5.14 12.32 7.29
C HIS A 259 4.04 13.36 7.03
N GLY A 260 4.37 14.63 7.28
CA GLY A 260 3.44 15.75 7.17
C GLY A 260 3.47 16.43 5.80
N SER A 261 2.54 17.35 5.60
CA SER A 261 2.39 18.08 4.33
C SER A 261 3.67 18.76 3.87
N GLY A 262 4.17 18.43 2.67
CA GLY A 262 5.41 18.98 2.11
C GLY A 262 6.69 18.34 2.65
N SER A 263 6.57 17.19 3.34
CA SER A 263 7.69 16.38 3.79
C SER A 263 7.76 15.07 2.99
N SER A 264 8.78 14.26 3.26
CA SER A 264 8.99 12.96 2.63
C SER A 264 9.70 12.03 3.61
N ARG A 265 9.97 10.79 3.19
CA ARG A 265 10.84 9.86 3.91
C ARG A 265 12.23 10.43 4.21
N LEU A 266 12.65 11.47 3.49
CA LEU A 266 13.93 12.16 3.67
C LEU A 266 13.92 13.22 4.79
N SER A 267 12.80 13.39 5.50
CA SER A 267 12.66 14.35 6.60
C SER A 267 13.75 14.18 7.67
N PRO A 268 14.65 15.16 7.89
CA PRO A 268 15.72 15.05 8.88
C PRO A 268 15.21 14.83 10.30
N ARG A 269 14.05 15.44 10.64
CA ARG A 269 13.40 15.30 11.94
C ARG A 269 12.89 13.88 12.16
N ASN A 270 12.24 13.28 11.15
CA ASN A 270 11.72 11.92 11.28
C ASN A 270 12.86 10.90 11.27
N LYS A 271 13.92 11.12 10.47
CA LYS A 271 15.15 10.31 10.52
C LYS A 271 15.84 10.36 11.88
N ALA A 272 15.91 11.53 12.53
CA ALA A 272 16.48 11.65 13.87
C ALA A 272 15.69 10.86 14.93
N VAL A 273 14.35 10.93 14.88
CA VAL A 273 13.47 10.13 15.75
C VAL A 273 13.62 8.64 15.45
N ALA A 274 13.63 8.25 14.17
CA ALA A 274 13.76 6.87 13.73
C ALA A 274 15.09 6.25 14.16
N ASN A 275 16.21 6.95 13.96
CA ASN A 275 17.52 6.50 14.41
C ASN A 275 17.54 6.24 15.92
N THR A 276 16.92 7.13 16.71
CA THR A 276 16.82 6.94 18.16
C THR A 276 15.96 5.71 18.51
N LEU A 277 14.82 5.52 17.83
CA LEU A 277 14.00 4.32 17.98
C LEU A 277 14.78 3.04 17.60
N ASN A 278 15.58 3.07 16.54
CA ASN A 278 16.43 1.95 16.15
C ASN A 278 17.47 1.63 17.23
N THR A 279 18.12 2.63 17.82
CA THR A 279 19.04 2.41 18.97
C THR A 279 18.33 1.87 20.22
N ARG A 280 17.00 2.03 20.32
CA ARG A 280 16.15 1.50 21.39
C ARG A 280 15.53 0.13 21.04
N GLY A 281 15.92 -0.49 19.92
CA GLY A 281 15.48 -1.83 19.52
C GLY A 281 14.17 -1.86 18.75
N PHE A 282 13.70 -0.74 18.18
CA PHE A 282 12.55 -0.72 17.27
C PHE A 282 12.99 -0.79 15.81
N ALA A 283 12.33 -1.64 15.03
CA ALA A 283 12.38 -1.52 13.58
C ALA A 283 11.63 -0.25 13.17
N THR A 284 12.06 0.39 12.08
CA THR A 284 11.40 1.61 11.56
C THR A 284 11.21 1.51 10.06
N LEU A 285 10.05 1.96 9.59
CA LEU A 285 9.74 2.08 8.17
C LEU A 285 9.38 3.54 7.87
N LEU A 286 10.21 4.19 7.03
CA LEU A 286 10.01 5.55 6.55
C LEU A 286 9.68 5.48 5.06
N PHE A 287 8.50 5.93 4.66
CA PHE A 287 8.04 5.83 3.27
C PHE A 287 7.34 7.10 2.82
N ASP A 288 7.20 7.24 1.51
CA ASP A 288 6.46 8.34 0.91
C ASP A 288 4.96 8.01 0.80
N LEU A 289 4.10 8.82 1.43
CA LEU A 289 2.64 8.65 1.37
C LEU A 289 2.03 8.97 -0.01
N LEU A 290 2.80 9.47 -0.97
CA LEU A 290 2.32 9.81 -2.30
C LEU A 290 3.42 9.48 -3.31
N THR A 291 3.02 9.08 -4.51
CA THR A 291 3.93 8.97 -5.65
C THR A 291 4.43 10.37 -6.08
N PRO A 292 5.55 10.46 -6.83
CA PRO A 292 6.04 11.74 -7.33
C PRO A 292 5.02 12.51 -8.17
N ASP A 293 4.16 11.81 -8.92
CA ASP A 293 3.12 12.42 -9.75
C ASP A 293 1.95 12.93 -8.90
N GLU A 294 1.49 12.15 -7.92
CA GLU A 294 0.44 12.59 -6.98
C GLU A 294 0.87 13.80 -6.14
N ALA A 295 2.16 13.86 -5.79
CA ALA A 295 2.72 14.96 -4.99
C ALA A 295 2.75 16.31 -5.73
N GLN A 296 2.60 16.32 -7.06
CA GLN A 296 2.48 17.57 -7.84
C GLN A 296 1.17 18.30 -7.52
N ASP A 297 0.10 17.57 -7.20
CA ASP A 297 -1.16 18.16 -6.75
C ASP A 297 -1.15 18.33 -5.23
N ARG A 298 -1.01 19.59 -4.80
CA ARG A 298 -0.99 19.94 -3.39
C ARG A 298 -2.26 19.59 -2.63
N ARG A 299 -3.39 19.30 -3.29
CA ARG A 299 -4.63 18.86 -2.63
C ARG A 299 -4.47 17.50 -1.97
N ASN A 300 -3.75 16.58 -2.63
CA ASN A 300 -3.56 15.20 -2.16
C ASN A 300 -2.82 15.15 -0.81
N VAL A 301 -1.96 16.14 -0.57
CA VAL A 301 -1.17 16.27 0.66
C VAL A 301 -2.06 16.59 1.90
N PHE A 302 -3.28 17.06 1.67
CA PHE A 302 -4.28 17.35 2.71
C PHE A 302 -5.46 16.37 2.68
N ASP A 303 -5.44 15.38 1.79
CA ASP A 303 -6.49 14.35 1.67
C ASP A 303 -6.25 13.24 2.71
N ILE A 304 -6.84 13.40 3.89
CA ILE A 304 -6.61 12.49 5.01
C ILE A 304 -7.05 11.05 4.74
N PRO A 305 -8.23 10.77 4.13
CA PRO A 305 -8.59 9.43 3.71
C PRO A 305 -7.54 8.78 2.79
N LEU A 306 -7.11 9.48 1.73
CA LEU A 306 -6.08 8.97 0.82
C LEU A 306 -4.78 8.60 1.56
N LEU A 307 -4.30 9.49 2.44
CA LEU A 307 -3.08 9.25 3.20
C LEU A 307 -3.24 8.12 4.22
N ALA A 308 -4.43 7.94 4.79
CA ALA A 308 -4.74 6.85 5.71
C ALA A 308 -4.73 5.50 4.99
N ASP A 309 -5.32 5.42 3.80
CA ASP A 309 -5.29 4.21 2.96
C ASP A 309 -3.84 3.79 2.68
N ARG A 310 -2.93 4.74 2.41
CA ARG A 310 -1.50 4.41 2.21
C ARG A 310 -0.84 3.82 3.45
N ILE A 311 -1.20 4.30 4.63
CA ILE A 311 -0.70 3.75 5.89
C ILE A 311 -1.27 2.35 6.10
N VAL A 312 -2.55 2.12 5.80
CA VAL A 312 -3.17 0.79 5.84
C VAL A 312 -2.45 -0.16 4.88
N GLU A 313 -2.26 0.22 3.62
CA GLU A 313 -1.47 -0.53 2.62
C GLU A 313 -0.05 -0.84 3.12
N THR A 314 0.58 0.12 3.81
CA THR A 314 1.94 -0.04 4.33
C THR A 314 2.01 -0.99 5.53
N VAL A 315 1.02 -0.96 6.41
CA VAL A 315 0.88 -1.93 7.52
C VAL A 315 0.65 -3.34 6.96
N LEU A 316 -0.15 -3.43 5.89
CA LEU A 316 -0.40 -4.67 5.13
C LEU A 316 0.81 -5.11 4.30
N TYR A 317 1.76 -4.25 4.00
CA TYR A 317 3.04 -4.65 3.41
C TYR A 317 4.01 -5.14 4.50
N ALA A 318 4.08 -4.41 5.61
CA ALA A 318 5.08 -4.61 6.65
C ALA A 318 4.97 -5.96 7.38
N SER A 319 3.77 -6.45 7.65
CA SER A 319 3.59 -7.80 8.23
C SER A 319 4.09 -8.99 7.32
N GLY A 320 4.81 -8.72 6.23
CA GLY A 320 5.22 -9.66 5.15
C GLY A 320 6.64 -9.71 4.79
N GLU A 321 7.32 -8.72 5.28
CA GLU A 321 8.74 -8.73 5.45
C GLU A 321 9.04 -9.74 6.57
N PRO A 322 9.69 -10.88 6.26
CA PRO A 322 9.81 -12.01 7.19
C PRO A 322 10.50 -11.68 8.52
N ASP A 323 11.30 -10.62 8.54
CA ASP A 323 12.07 -10.14 9.70
C ASP A 323 11.31 -9.14 10.58
N ILE A 324 10.13 -8.66 10.15
CA ILE A 324 9.29 -7.71 10.90
C ILE A 324 7.80 -8.09 10.91
N ALA A 325 7.45 -9.25 10.35
CA ALA A 325 6.07 -9.68 10.09
C ALA A 325 5.17 -9.72 11.33
N ASP A 326 5.71 -10.27 12.41
CA ASP A 326 4.99 -10.54 13.65
C ASP A 326 5.19 -9.45 14.72
N LEU A 327 5.88 -8.35 14.35
CA LEU A 327 6.16 -7.28 15.30
C LEU A 327 4.90 -6.45 15.61
N PRO A 328 4.70 -6.06 16.89
CA PRO A 328 3.67 -5.09 17.22
C PRO A 328 3.95 -3.76 16.50
N ILE A 329 2.91 -3.17 15.91
CA ILE A 329 3.04 -2.01 15.02
C ILE A 329 2.63 -0.74 15.75
N GLY A 330 3.50 0.26 15.71
CA GLY A 330 3.21 1.63 16.13
C GLY A 330 3.18 2.58 14.94
N LEU A 331 2.32 3.59 14.99
CA LEU A 331 2.26 4.66 14.00
C LEU A 331 2.84 5.95 14.59
N PHE A 332 3.79 6.55 13.88
CA PHE A 332 4.32 7.88 14.20
C PHE A 332 3.88 8.88 13.12
N GLY A 333 2.87 9.69 13.45
CA GLY A 333 2.31 10.68 12.54
C GLY A 333 2.80 12.10 12.86
N SER A 334 3.09 12.87 11.82
CA SER A 334 3.48 14.29 11.95
C SER A 334 2.62 15.20 11.09
N SER A 335 2.24 16.38 11.61
CA SER A 335 1.34 17.33 10.93
C SER A 335 0.06 16.64 10.38
N THR A 336 -0.21 16.67 9.07
CA THR A 336 -1.34 15.96 8.42
C THR A 336 -1.24 14.44 8.55
N GLY A 337 -0.04 13.87 8.53
CA GLY A 337 0.21 12.44 8.75
C GLY A 337 -0.28 11.94 10.11
N ALA A 338 -0.46 12.82 11.10
CA ALA A 338 -1.09 12.46 12.37
C ALA A 338 -2.59 12.18 12.26
N GLY A 339 -3.31 12.99 11.47
CA GLY A 339 -4.73 12.72 11.18
C GLY A 339 -4.89 11.40 10.44
N ALA A 340 -4.07 11.20 9.41
CA ALA A 340 -4.04 9.96 8.63
C ALA A 340 -3.72 8.72 9.49
N SER A 341 -2.73 8.83 10.39
CA SER A 341 -2.38 7.73 11.31
C SER A 341 -3.54 7.33 12.23
N LEU A 342 -4.36 8.30 12.66
CA LEU A 342 -5.51 8.02 13.53
C LEU A 342 -6.68 7.42 12.75
N VAL A 343 -6.91 7.85 11.51
CA VAL A 343 -7.90 7.20 10.63
C VAL A 343 -7.48 5.75 10.36
N ALA A 344 -6.22 5.52 9.98
CA ALA A 344 -5.69 4.18 9.76
C ALA A 344 -5.77 3.31 11.02
N ALA A 345 -5.45 3.85 12.20
CA ALA A 345 -5.57 3.14 13.47
C ALA A 345 -7.03 2.77 13.82
N ALA A 346 -7.99 3.63 13.49
CA ALA A 346 -9.41 3.31 13.70
C ALA A 346 -9.90 2.18 12.79
N GLU A 347 -9.32 2.03 11.60
CA GLU A 347 -9.67 0.99 10.63
C GLU A 347 -8.98 -0.34 10.96
N LEU A 348 -7.70 -0.28 11.31
CA LEU A 348 -6.87 -1.45 11.64
C LEU A 348 -7.08 -1.99 13.05
N LYS A 349 -7.73 -1.22 13.93
CA LYS A 349 -8.07 -1.58 15.31
C LYS A 349 -6.88 -2.22 16.05
N ASP A 350 -7.04 -3.46 16.52
CA ASP A 350 -6.10 -4.17 17.38
C ASP A 350 -4.78 -4.52 16.69
N ARG A 351 -4.66 -4.30 15.36
CA ARG A 351 -3.39 -4.43 14.65
C ARG A 351 -2.41 -3.31 15.00
N ILE A 352 -2.89 -2.14 15.44
CA ILE A 352 -2.04 -1.02 15.85
C ILE A 352 -1.90 -1.01 17.38
N GLY A 353 -0.68 -1.25 17.86
CA GLY A 353 -0.38 -1.29 19.29
C GLY A 353 -0.24 0.09 19.93
N ALA A 354 0.12 1.12 19.16
CA ALA A 354 0.23 2.50 19.66
C ALA A 354 0.28 3.56 18.55
N VAL A 355 -0.18 4.77 18.85
CA VAL A 355 -0.05 5.94 17.97
C VAL A 355 0.65 7.08 18.69
N VAL A 356 1.59 7.73 18.01
CA VAL A 356 2.21 8.99 18.44
C VAL A 356 1.97 10.07 17.39
N SER A 357 1.40 11.20 17.81
CA SER A 357 1.16 12.38 16.98
C SER A 357 2.11 13.51 17.40
N ARG A 358 3.01 13.94 16.51
CA ARG A 358 3.93 15.06 16.76
C ARG A 358 3.51 16.32 16.02
N GLY A 359 3.16 17.37 16.76
CA GLY A 359 2.73 18.67 16.20
C GLY A 359 1.59 18.50 15.20
N GLY A 360 0.77 17.47 15.42
CA GLY A 360 -0.14 16.95 14.44
C GLY A 360 -1.48 17.68 14.42
N ARG A 361 -2.26 17.39 13.37
CA ARG A 361 -3.66 17.79 13.22
C ARG A 361 -4.59 16.58 13.43
N PRO A 362 -4.63 15.97 14.63
CA PRO A 362 -5.45 14.79 14.89
C PRO A 362 -6.95 15.09 14.76
N ASP A 363 -7.34 16.35 14.87
CA ASP A 363 -8.71 16.83 14.63
C ASP A 363 -9.22 16.50 13.22
N LEU A 364 -8.33 16.35 12.24
CA LEU A 364 -8.69 16.02 10.87
C LEU A 364 -9.21 14.58 10.71
N ALA A 365 -9.02 13.71 11.70
CA ALA A 365 -9.60 12.36 11.70
C ALA A 365 -11.13 12.38 11.97
N GLY A 366 -11.70 13.52 12.39
CA GLY A 366 -13.14 13.70 12.53
C GLY A 366 -13.79 12.66 13.45
N GLU A 367 -14.91 12.08 13.00
CA GLU A 367 -15.68 11.11 13.80
C GLU A 367 -14.95 9.77 14.02
N LYS A 368 -13.93 9.45 13.19
CA LYS A 368 -13.14 8.21 13.32
C LYS A 368 -12.34 8.17 14.62
N LEU A 369 -12.07 9.33 15.25
CA LEU A 369 -11.42 9.41 16.57
C LEU A 369 -12.13 8.56 17.63
N ASN A 370 -13.46 8.44 17.57
CA ASN A 370 -14.23 7.65 18.54
C ASN A 370 -13.98 6.14 18.41
N ASN A 371 -13.46 5.69 17.26
CA ASN A 371 -13.23 4.29 16.93
C ASN A 371 -11.76 3.86 17.11
N VAL A 372 -10.86 4.79 17.45
CA VAL A 372 -9.45 4.47 17.71
C VAL A 372 -9.35 3.70 19.03
N THR A 373 -8.91 2.44 18.95
CA THR A 373 -8.67 1.59 20.13
C THR A 373 -7.21 1.67 20.62
N ALA A 374 -6.27 1.98 19.71
CA ALA A 374 -4.84 2.05 20.00
C ALA A 374 -4.48 3.18 21.00
N PRO A 375 -3.67 2.90 22.03
CA PRO A 375 -3.14 3.92 22.94
C PRO A 375 -2.45 5.07 22.19
N THR A 376 -2.94 6.29 22.40
CA THR A 376 -2.56 7.47 21.60
C THR A 376 -1.88 8.57 22.42
N LEU A 377 -0.65 8.92 22.05
CA LEU A 377 0.09 10.07 22.59
C LEU A 377 0.08 11.24 21.61
N LEU A 378 -0.43 12.38 22.06
CA LEU A 378 -0.40 13.66 21.35
C LEU A 378 0.73 14.53 21.93
N ILE A 379 1.66 15.00 21.10
CA ILE A 379 2.78 15.86 21.49
C ILE A 379 2.67 17.18 20.73
N VAL A 380 2.61 18.30 21.45
CA VAL A 380 2.47 19.64 20.87
C VAL A 380 3.49 20.62 21.46
N GLY A 381 3.96 21.55 20.65
CA GLY A 381 4.84 22.64 21.11
C GLY A 381 4.07 23.65 21.95
N GLY A 382 4.68 24.14 23.03
CA GLY A 382 4.10 25.08 23.98
C GLY A 382 3.72 26.43 23.35
N ASP A 383 4.44 26.83 22.31
CA ASP A 383 4.23 28.10 21.59
C ASP A 383 3.24 27.94 20.44
N ASP A 384 2.82 26.71 20.12
CA ASP A 384 1.81 26.41 19.10
C ASP A 384 0.39 26.37 19.70
N HIS A 385 -0.05 27.53 20.19
CA HIS A 385 -1.33 27.68 20.89
C HIS A 385 -2.56 27.23 20.08
N HIS A 386 -2.51 27.37 18.76
CA HIS A 386 -3.60 26.93 17.89
C HIS A 386 -3.67 25.40 17.84
N VAL A 387 -2.56 24.73 17.57
CA VAL A 387 -2.51 23.26 17.50
C VAL A 387 -2.74 22.61 18.86
N ILE A 388 -2.33 23.25 19.97
CA ILE A 388 -2.70 22.83 21.33
C ILE A 388 -4.24 22.74 21.48
N THR A 389 -4.97 23.73 20.98
CA THR A 389 -6.45 23.75 21.09
C THR A 389 -7.07 22.59 20.31
N LEU A 390 -6.59 22.35 19.09
CA LEU A 390 -7.07 21.26 18.24
C LEU A 390 -6.74 19.88 18.81
N ASN A 391 -5.54 19.71 19.39
CA ASN A 391 -5.16 18.47 20.05
C ASN A 391 -5.98 18.21 21.31
N ARG A 392 -6.37 19.25 22.07
CA ARG A 392 -7.30 19.10 23.20
C ARG A 392 -8.70 18.66 22.74
N GLN A 393 -9.18 19.16 21.61
CA GLN A 393 -10.45 18.71 21.02
C GLN A 393 -10.37 17.24 20.60
N ALA A 394 -9.33 16.85 19.87
CA ALA A 394 -9.13 15.45 19.47
C ALA A 394 -8.99 14.53 20.68
N LEU A 395 -8.24 14.96 21.71
CA LEU A 395 -8.11 14.22 22.97
C LEU A 395 -9.47 13.99 23.65
N SER A 396 -10.42 14.92 23.53
CA SER A 396 -11.77 14.73 24.10
C SER A 396 -12.60 13.69 23.34
N ALA A 397 -12.40 13.56 22.03
CA ALA A 397 -13.11 12.59 21.18
C ALA A 397 -12.54 11.17 21.27
N LEU A 398 -11.23 11.01 21.47
CA LEU A 398 -10.61 9.68 21.61
C LEU A 398 -11.23 8.88 22.78
N THR A 399 -11.51 7.60 22.58
CA THR A 399 -12.09 6.72 23.60
C THR A 399 -11.07 5.75 24.22
N CYS A 400 -9.91 5.57 23.59
CA CYS A 400 -8.79 4.76 24.05
C CYS A 400 -7.96 5.40 25.18
N GLU A 401 -6.95 4.67 25.65
CA GLU A 401 -5.89 5.25 26.46
C GLU A 401 -5.22 6.39 25.70
N LYS A 402 -5.12 7.56 26.34
CA LYS A 402 -4.74 8.79 25.66
C LYS A 402 -3.97 9.73 26.57
N LEU A 403 -2.97 10.41 26.00
CA LEU A 403 -2.15 11.37 26.72
C LEU A 403 -1.80 12.55 25.83
N LEU A 404 -1.84 13.77 26.39
CA LEU A 404 -1.36 14.98 25.72
C LEU A 404 -0.14 15.53 26.48
N LYS A 405 0.97 15.73 25.77
CA LYS A 405 2.21 16.33 26.29
C LYS A 405 2.50 17.63 25.56
N ILE A 406 2.75 18.68 26.34
CA ILE A 406 3.12 20.00 25.83
C ILE A 406 4.61 20.18 26.09
N VAL A 407 5.41 20.37 25.04
CA VAL A 407 6.85 20.64 25.13
C VAL A 407 7.04 22.14 25.34
N PRO A 408 7.59 22.61 26.47
CA PRO A 408 7.67 24.04 26.78
C PRO A 408 8.64 24.76 25.83
N ASN A 409 8.31 26.01 25.47
CA ASN A 409 9.12 26.88 24.59
C ASN A 409 9.47 26.24 23.23
N ALA A 410 8.54 25.45 22.68
CA ALA A 410 8.70 24.79 21.40
C ALA A 410 7.61 25.23 20.42
N GLY A 411 7.99 25.54 19.18
CA GLY A 411 7.09 25.86 18.09
C GLY A 411 6.54 24.62 17.38
N HIS A 412 5.87 24.83 16.25
CA HIS A 412 5.17 23.78 15.49
C HIS A 412 6.08 22.61 15.05
N LEU A 413 7.34 22.92 14.70
CA LEU A 413 8.30 21.96 14.17
C LEU A 413 9.33 21.47 15.20
N PHE A 414 9.27 21.95 16.45
CA PHE A 414 10.20 21.61 17.55
C PHE A 414 11.68 21.86 17.19
N GLU A 415 11.97 23.04 16.63
CA GLU A 415 13.31 23.42 16.17
C GLU A 415 14.19 23.99 17.29
N GLU A 416 13.56 24.33 18.42
CA GLU A 416 14.22 24.86 19.59
C GLU A 416 15.12 23.80 20.25
N ALA A 417 16.24 24.25 20.83
CA ALA A 417 17.24 23.35 21.40
C ALA A 417 16.63 22.43 22.48
N GLY A 418 16.78 21.12 22.32
CA GLY A 418 16.24 20.11 23.24
C GLY A 418 14.78 19.73 22.99
N ALA A 419 14.05 20.44 22.13
CA ALA A 419 12.63 20.19 21.89
C ALA A 419 12.40 18.88 21.14
N LEU A 420 13.15 18.64 20.06
CA LEU A 420 13.04 17.39 19.29
C LEU A 420 13.56 16.19 20.10
N GLU A 421 14.58 16.36 20.93
CA GLU A 421 15.07 15.33 21.85
C GLU A 421 13.98 14.94 22.85
N MET A 422 13.27 15.91 23.42
CA MET A 422 12.14 15.66 24.32
C MET A 422 10.98 14.94 23.62
N VAL A 423 10.63 15.35 22.39
CA VAL A 423 9.64 14.64 21.56
C VAL A 423 10.05 13.18 21.34
N THR A 424 11.32 12.97 21.00
CA THR A 424 11.87 11.66 20.70
C THR A 424 11.83 10.76 21.94
N GLU A 425 12.20 11.29 23.10
CA GLU A 425 12.15 10.55 24.36
C GLU A 425 10.71 10.19 24.75
N LEU A 426 9.76 11.12 24.59
CA LEU A 426 8.34 10.86 24.82
C LEU A 426 7.80 9.77 23.90
N ALA A 427 8.13 9.82 22.61
CA ALA A 427 7.72 8.81 21.63
C ALA A 427 8.33 7.43 21.92
N CYS A 428 9.64 7.38 22.21
CA CYS A 428 10.34 6.14 22.57
C CYS A 428 9.71 5.50 23.81
N ASN A 429 9.43 6.28 24.85
CA ASN A 429 8.83 5.77 26.08
C ASN A 429 7.40 5.25 25.83
N TRP A 430 6.61 5.94 25.00
CA TRP A 430 5.27 5.48 24.63
C TRP A 430 5.30 4.15 23.88
N PHE A 431 6.11 4.06 22.82
CA PHE A 431 6.26 2.82 22.08
C PHE A 431 6.87 1.70 22.92
N GLN A 432 7.84 2.01 23.78
CA GLN A 432 8.41 1.03 24.72
C GLN A 432 7.39 0.46 25.70
N HIS A 433 6.41 1.26 26.11
CA HIS A 433 5.37 0.84 27.03
C HIS A 433 4.28 0.01 26.35
N HIS A 434 3.85 0.39 25.14
CA HIS A 434 2.69 -0.20 24.47
C HIS A 434 3.04 -1.22 23.37
N LEU A 435 4.18 -1.08 22.71
CA LEU A 435 4.69 -2.08 21.76
C LEU A 435 5.54 -3.10 22.53
N THR A 436 4.89 -3.80 23.44
CA THR A 436 5.43 -5.05 23.96
C THR A 436 5.07 -6.13 22.96
N VAL A 437 6.08 -6.85 22.46
CA VAL A 437 5.85 -8.22 21.96
C VAL A 437 4.99 -8.88 23.04
N PRO A 438 3.85 -9.51 22.71
CA PRO A 438 3.17 -10.33 23.68
C PRO A 438 4.26 -11.18 24.32
N GLU A 439 4.42 -11.11 25.66
CA GLU A 439 5.15 -12.18 26.35
C GLU A 439 4.65 -13.44 25.67
N THR A 440 5.58 -14.18 25.07
CA THR A 440 5.33 -15.48 24.43
C THR A 440 4.08 -16.02 25.06
N ALA A 441 3.04 -16.28 24.27
CA ALA A 441 1.93 -17.08 24.74
C ALA A 441 2.53 -18.41 25.22
N VAL A 442 3.05 -18.42 26.44
CA VAL A 442 3.06 -19.53 27.35
C VAL A 442 1.58 -19.63 27.62
N HIS A 443 0.92 -20.31 26.68
CA HIS A 443 -0.38 -20.88 26.91
C HIS A 443 -0.30 -21.48 28.31
N PRO A 444 -1.18 -21.11 29.26
CA PRO A 444 -1.29 -21.87 30.49
C PRO A 444 -1.48 -23.32 30.03
N GLU A 445 -0.56 -24.22 30.41
CA GLU A 445 -0.60 -25.61 29.92
C GLU A 445 -2.03 -26.13 30.10
N PRO A 446 -2.78 -26.36 29.01
CA PRO A 446 -4.05 -27.04 29.10
C PRO A 446 -3.71 -28.51 29.26
N GLU A 447 -4.29 -29.15 30.26
CA GLU A 447 -4.22 -30.59 30.44
C GLU A 447 -4.68 -31.29 29.14
N PHE A 448 -3.73 -31.95 28.46
CA PHE A 448 -3.89 -32.87 27.32
C PHE A 448 -4.52 -32.34 26.00
N HIS A 449 -3.72 -31.78 25.07
CA HIS A 449 -4.05 -31.72 23.63
C HIS A 449 -2.81 -31.90 22.73
N LEU A 450 -3.00 -32.41 21.50
CA LEU A 450 -1.97 -32.80 20.51
C LEU A 450 -0.97 -31.64 20.25
N LYS A 451 0.33 -31.82 20.55
CA LYS A 451 1.32 -30.73 20.65
C LYS A 451 1.97 -30.29 19.31
N SER A 452 1.88 -31.08 18.24
CA SER A 452 2.56 -30.77 16.97
C SER A 452 1.66 -31.02 15.74
N SER A 453 1.91 -30.30 14.64
CA SER A 453 1.24 -30.52 13.35
C SER A 453 1.37 -31.98 12.89
N GLU A 454 2.52 -32.61 13.16
CA GLU A 454 2.74 -34.04 12.88
C GLU A 454 1.80 -34.95 13.70
N ASP A 455 1.56 -34.63 14.97
CA ASP A 455 0.67 -35.43 15.81
C ASP A 455 -0.78 -35.28 15.38
N ILE A 456 -1.20 -34.07 14.99
CA ILE A 456 -2.51 -33.83 14.39
C ILE A 456 -2.63 -34.64 13.08
N ALA A 457 -1.63 -34.57 12.20
CA ALA A 457 -1.61 -35.31 10.94
C ALA A 457 -1.65 -36.84 11.13
N LYS A 458 -0.95 -37.38 12.14
CA LYS A 458 -1.01 -38.82 12.49
C LYS A 458 -2.41 -39.27 12.90
N VAL A 459 -3.14 -38.43 13.64
CA VAL A 459 -4.53 -38.71 14.02
C VAL A 459 -5.45 -38.59 12.81
N LEU A 460 -5.29 -37.52 12.02
CA LEU A 460 -6.07 -37.29 10.80
C LEU A 460 -5.93 -38.42 9.79
N ARG A 461 -4.74 -38.99 9.61
CA ARG A 461 -4.51 -40.14 8.71
C ARG A 461 -5.44 -41.32 8.97
N LYS A 462 -5.93 -41.50 10.19
CA LYS A 462 -6.88 -42.58 10.54
C LYS A 462 -8.36 -42.19 10.38
N LYS A 463 -8.64 -40.92 10.14
CA LYS A 463 -9.98 -40.31 10.14
C LYS A 463 -10.41 -39.79 8.77
N VAL A 464 -9.46 -39.47 7.90
CA VAL A 464 -9.74 -39.03 6.53
C VAL A 464 -10.34 -40.16 5.69
N ILE A 465 -11.24 -39.79 4.78
CA ILE A 465 -11.81 -40.72 3.79
C ILE A 465 -11.00 -40.55 2.51
N SER A 466 -10.19 -41.55 2.14
CA SER A 466 -9.43 -41.52 0.88
C SER A 466 -10.38 -41.41 -0.31
N LEU A 467 -10.06 -40.52 -1.25
CA LEU A 467 -10.85 -40.30 -2.45
C LEU A 467 -10.12 -40.83 -3.70
N PRO A 468 -10.82 -41.49 -4.64
CA PRO A 468 -10.28 -41.80 -5.96
C PRO A 468 -10.20 -40.52 -6.83
N GLU A 469 -9.92 -40.68 -8.13
CA GLU A 469 -10.05 -39.57 -9.09
C GLU A 469 -11.52 -39.10 -9.21
N PRO A 470 -11.79 -37.81 -9.48
CA PRO A 470 -13.15 -37.28 -9.61
C PRO A 470 -14.05 -38.00 -10.63
N GLU A 471 -13.49 -38.63 -11.67
CA GLU A 471 -14.25 -39.38 -12.68
C GLU A 471 -14.72 -40.74 -12.17
N ASP A 472 -14.12 -41.27 -11.11
CA ASP A 472 -14.56 -42.52 -10.50
C ASP A 472 -15.91 -42.25 -9.79
N PRO A 473 -16.99 -43.01 -10.10
CA PRO A 473 -18.29 -42.81 -9.46
C PRO A 473 -18.24 -42.84 -7.93
N SER A 474 -17.33 -43.63 -7.34
CA SER A 474 -17.17 -43.73 -5.89
C SER A 474 -16.58 -42.48 -5.24
N PHE A 475 -15.98 -41.57 -6.01
CA PHE A 475 -15.58 -40.23 -5.54
C PHE A 475 -16.78 -39.49 -4.97
N ALA A 476 -17.84 -39.36 -5.79
CA ALA A 476 -18.99 -38.56 -5.44
C ALA A 476 -19.89 -39.24 -4.38
N GLU A 477 -19.82 -40.57 -4.25
CA GLU A 477 -20.55 -41.33 -3.21
C GLU A 477 -20.18 -40.88 -1.79
N ALA A 478 -18.93 -40.45 -1.56
CA ALA A 478 -18.49 -39.94 -0.27
C ALA A 478 -19.31 -38.73 0.21
N PHE A 479 -19.93 -37.99 -0.72
CA PHE A 479 -20.69 -36.77 -0.48
C PHE A 479 -22.20 -36.99 -0.33
N ASP A 480 -22.68 -38.24 -0.45
CA ASP A 480 -24.11 -38.56 -0.25
C ASP A 480 -24.62 -38.14 1.14
N ARG A 481 -23.72 -38.09 2.12
CA ARG A 481 -23.98 -37.63 3.50
C ARG A 481 -24.49 -36.18 3.59
N PHE A 482 -24.15 -35.34 2.63
CA PHE A 482 -24.58 -33.93 2.57
C PHE A 482 -25.88 -33.78 1.76
N GLY A 483 -26.41 -34.89 1.24
CA GLY A 483 -27.56 -34.93 0.37
C GLY A 483 -28.86 -34.47 1.02
N THR A 484 -28.98 -34.40 2.34
CA THR A 484 -30.20 -33.90 3.00
C THR A 484 -30.26 -32.37 3.08
N ALA A 485 -29.12 -31.69 3.01
CA ALA A 485 -29.03 -30.23 3.14
C ALA A 485 -29.82 -29.52 2.03
N ARG A 486 -30.41 -28.36 2.34
CA ARG A 486 -31.09 -27.53 1.35
C ARG A 486 -30.12 -26.80 0.44
N VAL A 487 -28.99 -26.35 0.98
CA VAL A 487 -27.93 -25.67 0.24
C VAL A 487 -26.59 -26.33 0.54
N VAL A 488 -25.89 -26.76 -0.51
CA VAL A 488 -24.51 -27.26 -0.41
C VAL A 488 -23.60 -26.28 -1.11
N LEU A 489 -22.67 -25.68 -0.38
CA LEU A 489 -21.74 -24.71 -0.89
C LEU A 489 -20.37 -25.37 -1.06
N LEU A 490 -19.87 -25.35 -2.30
CA LEU A 490 -18.60 -25.94 -2.70
C LEU A 490 -17.59 -24.83 -2.99
N GLY A 491 -16.64 -24.69 -2.07
CA GLY A 491 -15.51 -23.78 -2.15
C GLY A 491 -14.47 -24.20 -3.19
N GLU A 492 -13.47 -23.34 -3.38
CA GLU A 492 -12.19 -23.69 -3.96
C GLU A 492 -11.10 -22.77 -3.43
N ALA A 493 -9.91 -23.30 -3.12
CA ALA A 493 -8.76 -22.48 -2.73
C ALA A 493 -8.10 -21.79 -3.94
N SER A 494 -8.49 -22.14 -5.16
CA SER A 494 -8.15 -21.34 -6.33
C SER A 494 -9.13 -21.41 -7.49
N HIS A 495 -9.28 -20.31 -8.23
CA HIS A 495 -10.13 -20.25 -9.42
C HIS A 495 -9.54 -20.93 -10.65
N GLY A 496 -8.27 -21.34 -10.61
CA GLY A 496 -7.50 -21.77 -11.77
C GLY A 496 -7.07 -23.24 -11.75
N THR A 497 -7.65 -24.08 -10.88
CA THR A 497 -7.21 -25.46 -10.65
C THR A 497 -8.20 -26.50 -11.19
N SER A 498 -7.75 -27.37 -12.09
CA SER A 498 -8.54 -28.37 -12.81
C SER A 498 -9.27 -29.36 -11.88
N GLU A 499 -8.58 -29.89 -10.87
CA GLU A 499 -9.13 -30.88 -9.94
C GLU A 499 -10.32 -30.34 -9.15
N PHE A 500 -10.31 -29.05 -8.79
CA PHE A 500 -11.40 -28.41 -8.07
C PHE A 500 -12.67 -28.36 -8.94
N TYR A 501 -12.57 -27.96 -10.22
CA TYR A 501 -13.72 -28.00 -11.14
C TYR A 501 -14.24 -29.43 -11.36
N ARG A 502 -13.34 -30.39 -11.61
CA ARG A 502 -13.71 -31.80 -11.83
C ARG A 502 -14.42 -32.39 -10.61
N ALA A 503 -13.90 -32.13 -9.41
CA ALA A 503 -14.50 -32.57 -8.16
C ALA A 503 -15.87 -31.91 -7.90
N ARG A 504 -15.97 -30.58 -8.04
CA ARG A 504 -17.25 -29.87 -7.89
C ARG A 504 -18.29 -30.38 -8.87
N ALA A 505 -17.91 -30.65 -10.13
CA ALA A 505 -18.78 -31.24 -11.14
C ALA A 505 -19.28 -32.64 -10.74
N ALA A 506 -18.39 -33.52 -10.28
CA ALA A 506 -18.73 -34.87 -9.83
C ALA A 506 -19.71 -34.85 -8.64
N ILE A 507 -19.43 -34.02 -7.62
CA ILE A 507 -20.28 -33.85 -6.43
C ILE A 507 -21.65 -33.31 -6.85
N THR A 508 -21.68 -32.25 -7.65
CA THR A 508 -22.92 -31.60 -8.09
C THR A 508 -23.79 -32.56 -8.90
N ASN A 509 -23.19 -33.32 -9.83
CA ASN A 509 -23.91 -34.34 -10.59
C ASN A 509 -24.54 -35.41 -9.68
N ARG A 510 -23.81 -35.88 -8.65
CA ARG A 510 -24.34 -36.85 -7.69
C ARG A 510 -25.49 -36.29 -6.86
N LEU A 511 -25.36 -35.05 -6.37
CA LEU A 511 -26.40 -34.36 -5.61
C LEU A 511 -27.68 -34.18 -6.44
N ILE A 512 -27.55 -33.86 -7.73
CA ILE A 512 -28.69 -33.79 -8.65
C ILE A 512 -29.33 -35.18 -8.82
N ASP A 513 -28.54 -36.20 -9.16
CA ASP A 513 -29.08 -37.51 -9.53
C ASP A 513 -29.69 -38.30 -8.37
N LYS A 514 -29.18 -38.11 -7.15
CA LYS A 514 -29.56 -38.93 -5.98
C LYS A 514 -30.30 -38.16 -4.90
N HIS A 515 -30.12 -36.85 -4.82
CA HIS A 515 -30.56 -36.05 -3.68
C HIS A 515 -31.49 -34.88 -4.05
N GLY A 516 -31.94 -34.82 -5.31
CA GLY A 516 -32.98 -33.90 -5.77
C GLY A 516 -32.54 -32.44 -5.88
N PHE A 517 -31.24 -32.18 -5.99
CA PHE A 517 -30.75 -30.83 -6.27
C PHE A 517 -31.12 -30.42 -7.69
N ASN A 518 -31.61 -29.20 -7.86
CA ASN A 518 -32.14 -28.71 -9.13
C ASN A 518 -31.72 -27.27 -9.46
N LEU A 519 -30.99 -26.60 -8.56
CA LEU A 519 -30.42 -25.27 -8.78
C LEU A 519 -28.90 -25.34 -8.62
N ILE A 520 -28.17 -24.83 -9.61
CA ILE A 520 -26.73 -24.60 -9.54
C ILE A 520 -26.53 -23.10 -9.57
N ALA A 521 -25.96 -22.55 -8.49
CA ALA A 521 -25.68 -21.14 -8.37
C ALA A 521 -24.15 -20.92 -8.35
N VAL A 522 -23.63 -20.04 -9.19
CA VAL A 522 -22.19 -19.86 -9.35
C VAL A 522 -21.76 -18.42 -9.09
N GLU A 523 -20.53 -18.23 -8.59
CA GLU A 523 -19.84 -16.94 -8.46
C GLU A 523 -19.49 -16.38 -9.86
N ALA A 524 -20.54 -16.01 -10.59
CA ALA A 524 -20.45 -15.49 -11.93
C ALA A 524 -21.55 -14.48 -12.18
N ASP A 525 -21.33 -13.65 -13.20
CA ASP A 525 -22.28 -12.65 -13.65
C ASP A 525 -23.61 -13.28 -14.07
N TRP A 526 -24.72 -12.65 -13.66
CA TRP A 526 -26.07 -13.16 -13.93
C TRP A 526 -26.36 -13.37 -15.44
N PRO A 527 -26.11 -12.40 -16.35
CA PRO A 527 -26.40 -12.57 -17.77
C PRO A 527 -25.60 -13.69 -18.44
N ASP A 528 -24.34 -13.86 -18.05
CA ASP A 528 -23.45 -14.87 -18.63
C ASP A 528 -23.89 -16.28 -18.21
N ALA A 529 -24.23 -16.46 -16.93
CA ALA A 529 -24.81 -17.69 -16.43
C ALA A 529 -26.20 -17.96 -17.03
N ALA A 530 -27.02 -16.94 -17.28
CA ALA A 530 -28.31 -17.08 -17.94
C ALA A 530 -28.17 -17.59 -19.39
N ALA A 531 -27.09 -17.24 -20.10
CA ALA A 531 -26.79 -17.81 -21.40
C ALA A 531 -26.51 -19.33 -21.31
N ILE A 532 -25.79 -19.77 -20.28
CA ILE A 532 -25.61 -21.21 -19.98
C ILE A 532 -26.95 -21.86 -19.62
N ASP A 533 -27.77 -21.26 -18.76
CA ASP A 533 -29.08 -21.82 -18.36
C ASP A 533 -29.94 -22.14 -19.57
N ARG A 534 -30.05 -21.17 -20.49
CA ARG A 534 -30.83 -21.33 -21.72
C ARG A 534 -30.26 -22.45 -22.59
N TYR A 535 -28.93 -22.55 -22.68
CA TYR A 535 -28.28 -23.65 -23.38
C TYR A 535 -28.58 -25.00 -22.74
N ILE A 536 -28.42 -25.17 -21.42
CA ILE A 536 -28.65 -26.47 -20.78
C ILE A 536 -30.13 -26.87 -20.73
N ARG A 537 -31.06 -25.90 -20.74
CA ARG A 537 -32.52 -26.14 -20.73
C ARG A 537 -33.15 -26.20 -22.12
N HIS A 538 -32.33 -26.22 -23.18
CA HIS A 538 -32.79 -26.25 -24.57
C HIS A 538 -33.70 -25.08 -24.97
N LYS A 539 -33.57 -23.93 -24.31
CA LYS A 539 -34.27 -22.69 -24.69
C LYS A 539 -33.54 -22.01 -25.87
N PRO A 540 -34.24 -21.22 -26.70
CA PRO A 540 -33.59 -20.43 -27.76
C PRO A 540 -32.54 -19.49 -27.16
N GLY A 541 -31.36 -19.40 -27.77
CA GLY A 541 -30.36 -18.41 -27.40
C GLY A 541 -30.89 -16.98 -27.61
N ARG A 542 -30.36 -16.03 -26.83
CA ARG A 542 -30.62 -14.60 -27.03
C ARG A 542 -29.37 -13.91 -27.58
N PRO A 543 -29.51 -12.92 -28.47
CA PRO A 543 -28.38 -12.09 -28.88
C PRO A 543 -27.74 -11.43 -27.66
N MET A 544 -26.41 -11.43 -27.59
CA MET A 544 -25.63 -10.70 -26.59
C MET A 544 -24.62 -9.82 -27.32
N ARG A 545 -24.30 -8.65 -26.75
CA ARG A 545 -23.31 -7.72 -27.33
C ARG A 545 -21.91 -8.35 -27.37
N SER A 546 -21.54 -9.02 -26.28
CA SER A 546 -20.31 -9.79 -26.15
C SER A 546 -20.63 -11.26 -25.82
N PRO A 547 -19.78 -12.22 -26.24
CA PRO A 547 -19.94 -13.62 -25.84
C PRO A 547 -19.88 -13.80 -24.31
N PRO A 548 -20.64 -14.74 -23.72
CA PRO A 548 -20.57 -15.00 -22.28
C PRO A 548 -19.15 -15.25 -21.78
N PHE A 549 -18.80 -14.71 -20.61
CA PHE A 549 -17.51 -14.86 -19.95
C PHE A 549 -16.31 -14.35 -20.76
N SER A 550 -16.51 -13.33 -21.62
CA SER A 550 -15.43 -12.69 -22.37
C SER A 550 -14.64 -11.64 -21.56
N ARG A 551 -15.08 -11.36 -20.33
CA ARG A 551 -14.46 -10.43 -19.38
C ARG A 551 -13.31 -11.11 -18.63
N PHE A 552 -12.40 -10.31 -18.09
CA PHE A 552 -11.39 -10.81 -17.17
C PHE A 552 -12.06 -11.37 -15.89
N PRO A 553 -11.61 -12.53 -15.37
CA PRO A 553 -10.70 -13.50 -16.00
C PRO A 553 -11.43 -14.36 -17.05
N THR A 554 -10.82 -14.51 -18.23
CA THR A 554 -11.48 -15.24 -19.32
C THR A 554 -11.46 -16.76 -19.18
N TRP A 555 -10.69 -17.33 -18.24
CA TRP A 555 -10.49 -18.77 -18.09
C TRP A 555 -11.31 -19.41 -16.97
N MET A 556 -11.79 -18.62 -16.00
CA MET A 556 -12.48 -19.12 -14.81
C MET A 556 -13.72 -19.95 -15.16
N TRP A 557 -14.55 -19.45 -16.07
CA TRP A 557 -15.73 -20.17 -16.56
C TRP A 557 -15.59 -20.69 -18.00
N ARG A 558 -14.60 -20.22 -18.77
CA ARG A 558 -14.32 -20.72 -20.14
C ARG A 558 -13.10 -21.62 -20.16
N ASN A 559 -13.26 -22.78 -19.56
CA ASN A 559 -12.29 -23.86 -19.59
C ASN A 559 -12.97 -25.18 -19.98
N ARG A 560 -12.15 -26.18 -20.30
CA ARG A 560 -12.63 -27.50 -20.73
C ARG A 560 -13.46 -28.19 -19.64
N GLU A 561 -13.06 -28.06 -18.39
CA GLU A 561 -13.72 -28.71 -17.26
C GLU A 561 -15.17 -28.22 -17.08
N VAL A 562 -15.40 -26.91 -17.23
CA VAL A 562 -16.73 -26.29 -17.21
C VAL A 562 -17.53 -26.66 -18.47
N ASP A 563 -16.91 -26.67 -19.66
CA ASP A 563 -17.58 -27.08 -20.91
C ASP A 563 -18.09 -28.53 -20.84
N ASP A 564 -17.27 -29.45 -20.33
CA ASP A 564 -17.65 -30.85 -20.11
C ASP A 564 -18.82 -30.99 -19.11
N PHE A 565 -18.80 -30.18 -18.04
CA PHE A 565 -19.88 -30.14 -17.06
C PHE A 565 -21.18 -29.60 -17.67
N ILE A 566 -21.13 -28.50 -18.42
CA ILE A 566 -22.29 -27.91 -19.12
C ILE A 566 -22.87 -28.91 -20.13
N ALA A 567 -22.01 -29.61 -20.89
CA ALA A 567 -22.44 -30.65 -21.84
C ALA A 567 -23.15 -31.81 -21.12
N CYS A 568 -22.68 -32.19 -19.93
CA CYS A 568 -23.36 -33.17 -19.07
C CYS A 568 -24.75 -32.68 -18.64
N LEU A 569 -24.86 -31.44 -18.13
CA LEU A 569 -26.13 -30.86 -17.70
C LEU A 569 -27.14 -30.75 -18.84
N ARG A 570 -26.71 -30.32 -20.03
CA ARG A 570 -27.57 -30.28 -21.22
C ARG A 570 -28.09 -31.66 -21.60
N ARG A 571 -27.23 -32.69 -21.59
CA ARG A 571 -27.67 -34.07 -21.85
C ARG A 571 -28.67 -34.54 -20.78
N ARG A 572 -28.44 -34.21 -19.50
CA ARG A 572 -29.35 -34.55 -18.40
C ARG A 572 -30.73 -33.93 -18.58
N ASN A 573 -30.79 -32.63 -18.89
CA ASN A 573 -32.07 -31.92 -19.06
C ASN A 573 -32.85 -32.37 -20.30
N SER A 574 -32.24 -33.13 -21.20
CA SER A 574 -32.90 -33.67 -22.39
C SER A 574 -34.01 -34.65 -22.00
N GLY A 575 -35.24 -34.35 -22.39
CA GLY A 575 -36.41 -35.18 -22.09
C GLY A 575 -36.98 -35.01 -20.68
N ILE A 576 -36.39 -34.14 -19.84
CA ILE A 576 -36.98 -33.72 -18.56
C ILE A 576 -37.95 -32.56 -18.79
N SER A 577 -39.08 -32.54 -18.08
CA SER A 577 -40.06 -31.45 -18.22
C SER A 577 -39.49 -30.11 -17.75
N PRO A 578 -39.82 -28.96 -18.39
CA PRO A 578 -39.17 -27.68 -18.16
C PRO A 578 -39.11 -27.19 -16.71
N GLU A 579 -40.10 -27.57 -15.89
CA GLU A 579 -40.22 -27.26 -14.47
C GLU A 579 -39.32 -28.11 -13.56
N ASN A 580 -38.90 -29.29 -14.02
CA ASN A 580 -38.04 -30.22 -13.28
C ASN A 580 -36.58 -30.21 -13.78
N GLN A 581 -36.29 -29.44 -14.83
CA GLN A 581 -34.94 -29.27 -15.34
C GLN A 581 -34.04 -28.56 -14.32
N VAL A 582 -32.77 -28.96 -14.30
CA VAL A 582 -31.74 -28.26 -13.53
C VAL A 582 -31.54 -26.87 -14.11
N LYS A 583 -31.52 -25.87 -13.22
CA LYS A 583 -31.26 -24.46 -13.53
C LYS A 583 -29.80 -24.09 -13.21
N PHE A 584 -29.24 -23.16 -13.98
CA PHE A 584 -27.89 -22.62 -13.78
C PHE A 584 -27.96 -21.10 -13.64
N THR A 585 -27.56 -20.54 -12.51
CA THR A 585 -27.73 -19.10 -12.23
C THR A 585 -26.43 -18.46 -11.74
N GLY A 586 -26.19 -17.22 -12.14
CA GLY A 586 -25.11 -16.40 -11.58
C GLY A 586 -25.53 -15.78 -10.26
N LEU A 587 -24.56 -15.36 -9.46
CA LEU A 587 -24.78 -14.69 -8.18
C LEU A 587 -24.15 -13.30 -8.11
N ASP A 588 -23.16 -13.02 -8.95
CA ASP A 588 -22.26 -11.87 -8.82
C ASP A 588 -22.83 -10.57 -9.41
N ILE A 589 -22.18 -9.43 -9.10
CA ILE A 589 -22.73 -8.08 -9.23
C ILE A 589 -22.10 -7.23 -10.36
N TYR A 590 -21.06 -7.71 -11.05
CA TYR A 590 -20.21 -6.85 -11.89
C TYR A 590 -20.79 -6.50 -13.28
N SER A 591 -21.73 -7.28 -13.81
CA SER A 591 -22.23 -7.13 -15.18
C SER A 591 -23.31 -6.05 -15.37
N MET A 592 -23.11 -4.83 -14.86
CA MET A 592 -24.13 -3.78 -14.88
C MET A 592 -24.66 -3.49 -16.30
N HIS A 593 -23.77 -3.25 -17.27
CA HIS A 593 -24.16 -2.85 -18.63
C HIS A 593 -24.91 -3.96 -19.36
N THR A 594 -24.40 -5.19 -19.28
CA THR A 594 -25.05 -6.35 -19.88
C THR A 594 -26.42 -6.61 -19.22
N SER A 595 -26.57 -6.36 -17.92
CA SER A 595 -27.86 -6.41 -17.23
C SER A 595 -28.84 -5.30 -17.63
N ILE A 596 -28.36 -4.07 -17.87
CA ILE A 596 -29.18 -3.00 -18.46
C ILE A 596 -29.74 -3.47 -19.80
N GLY A 597 -28.88 -4.02 -20.66
CA GLY A 597 -29.27 -4.58 -21.96
C GLY A 597 -30.37 -5.64 -21.82
N ALA A 598 -30.20 -6.60 -20.91
CA ALA A 598 -31.17 -7.66 -20.67
C ALA A 598 -32.55 -7.14 -20.20
N VAL A 599 -32.57 -6.11 -19.34
CA VAL A 599 -33.82 -5.45 -18.90
C VAL A 599 -34.52 -4.77 -20.09
N LEU A 600 -33.77 -4.02 -20.89
CA LEU A 600 -34.32 -3.29 -22.04
C LEU A 600 -34.87 -4.24 -23.11
N ASP A 601 -34.14 -5.31 -23.42
CA ASP A 601 -34.57 -6.33 -24.40
C ASP A 601 -35.85 -7.04 -23.97
N TYR A 602 -36.01 -7.30 -22.66
CA TYR A 602 -37.25 -7.86 -22.13
C TYR A 602 -38.42 -6.88 -22.28
N LEU A 603 -38.23 -5.64 -21.83
CA LEU A 603 -39.26 -4.61 -21.89
C LEU A 603 -39.67 -4.27 -23.33
N ASP A 604 -38.74 -4.20 -24.28
CA ASP A 604 -39.08 -3.96 -25.69
C ASP A 604 -40.08 -4.98 -26.25
N ARG A 605 -40.03 -6.21 -25.74
CA ARG A 605 -40.92 -7.30 -26.17
C ARG A 605 -42.28 -7.25 -25.49
N VAL A 606 -42.33 -6.91 -24.19
CA VAL A 606 -43.56 -7.03 -23.37
C VAL A 606 -44.25 -5.70 -23.08
N ASP A 607 -43.50 -4.60 -23.00
CA ASP A 607 -43.97 -3.26 -22.71
C ASP A 607 -43.04 -2.17 -23.32
N PRO A 608 -43.20 -1.85 -24.61
CA PRO A 608 -42.36 -0.87 -25.29
C PRO A 608 -42.41 0.55 -24.67
N THR A 609 -43.49 0.89 -23.96
CA THR A 609 -43.60 2.18 -23.28
C THR A 609 -42.71 2.21 -22.05
N ALA A 610 -42.76 1.16 -21.21
CA ALA A 610 -41.82 1.00 -20.10
C ALA A 610 -40.37 0.90 -20.58
N ALA A 611 -40.11 0.26 -21.73
CA ALA A 611 -38.78 0.19 -22.33
C ALA A 611 -38.22 1.57 -22.70
N ALA A 612 -39.05 2.47 -23.24
CA ALA A 612 -38.64 3.84 -23.56
C ALA A 612 -38.29 4.63 -22.29
N GLU A 613 -39.06 4.45 -21.23
CA GLU A 613 -38.82 5.12 -19.95
C GLU A 613 -37.57 4.58 -19.23
N ALA A 614 -37.36 3.26 -19.26
CA ALA A 614 -36.17 2.61 -18.72
C ALA A 614 -34.89 3.10 -19.42
N ARG A 615 -34.91 3.27 -20.76
CA ARG A 615 -33.78 3.87 -21.50
C ARG A 615 -33.47 5.28 -21.02
N GLN A 616 -34.48 6.12 -20.82
CA GLN A 616 -34.29 7.48 -20.33
C GLN A 616 -33.67 7.50 -18.92
N ARG A 617 -34.06 6.55 -18.06
CA ARG A 617 -33.57 6.44 -16.69
C ARG A 617 -32.14 5.90 -16.62
N TYR A 618 -31.79 4.94 -17.48
CA TYR A 618 -30.44 4.39 -17.56
C TYR A 618 -29.45 5.27 -18.34
N ALA A 619 -29.92 6.25 -19.12
CA ALA A 619 -29.07 7.18 -19.88
C ALA A 619 -28.05 7.96 -19.02
N CYS A 620 -28.25 8.02 -17.71
CA CYS A 620 -27.28 8.62 -16.80
C CYS A 620 -25.94 7.85 -16.72
N PHE A 621 -25.92 6.57 -17.11
CA PHE A 621 -24.71 5.75 -17.22
C PHE A 621 -23.98 5.90 -18.55
N ASP A 622 -24.61 6.46 -19.60
CA ASP A 622 -24.01 6.60 -20.93
C ASP A 622 -22.63 7.29 -20.91
N PRO A 623 -22.37 8.35 -20.11
CA PRO A 623 -21.04 8.96 -20.05
C PRO A 623 -19.96 8.06 -19.42
N TRP A 624 -20.37 7.02 -18.70
CA TRP A 624 -19.53 6.17 -17.85
C TRP A 624 -19.47 4.72 -18.33
N SER A 625 -20.09 4.41 -19.47
CA SER A 625 -20.28 3.04 -19.96
C SER A 625 -18.98 2.25 -20.20
N HIS A 626 -17.83 2.93 -20.20
CA HIS A 626 -16.52 2.30 -20.38
C HIS A 626 -15.62 2.42 -19.13
N GLU A 627 -16.04 3.17 -18.10
CA GLU A 627 -15.28 3.40 -16.86
C GLU A 627 -16.23 3.68 -15.68
N LEU A 628 -16.97 2.66 -15.24
CA LEU A 628 -17.93 2.76 -14.14
C LEU A 628 -17.24 3.00 -12.76
N ALA A 629 -15.96 2.64 -12.59
CA ALA A 629 -15.14 3.13 -11.47
C ALA A 629 -15.06 4.67 -11.45
N SER A 630 -14.90 5.31 -12.61
CA SER A 630 -14.90 6.78 -12.74
C SER A 630 -16.27 7.38 -12.36
N TYR A 631 -17.38 6.66 -12.59
CA TYR A 631 -18.70 7.03 -12.08
C TYR A 631 -18.74 7.04 -10.54
N GLY A 632 -18.21 6.00 -9.89
CA GLY A 632 -18.12 5.93 -8.43
C GLY A 632 -17.40 7.16 -7.85
N ARG A 633 -16.25 7.54 -8.43
CA ARG A 633 -15.50 8.74 -8.03
C ARG A 633 -16.28 10.03 -8.27
N ALA A 634 -16.94 10.15 -9.42
CA ALA A 634 -17.75 11.33 -9.74
C ALA A 634 -18.94 11.50 -8.79
N SER A 635 -19.55 10.39 -8.36
CA SER A 635 -20.70 10.38 -7.45
C SER A 635 -20.40 10.97 -6.06
N LEU A 636 -19.13 11.02 -5.66
CA LEU A 636 -18.65 11.62 -4.40
C LEU A 636 -18.74 13.15 -4.39
N SER A 637 -18.82 13.79 -5.57
CA SER A 637 -18.89 15.25 -5.67
C SER A 637 -20.31 15.74 -5.38
N ARG A 638 -20.45 16.70 -4.45
CA ARG A 638 -21.75 17.32 -4.11
C ARG A 638 -22.45 17.83 -5.37
N GLY A 639 -23.56 17.18 -5.75
CA GLY A 639 -24.39 17.52 -6.91
C GLY A 639 -24.43 16.45 -8.02
N TYR A 640 -23.68 15.36 -7.91
CA TYR A 640 -23.55 14.34 -8.97
C TYR A 640 -24.27 12.99 -8.70
N ALA A 641 -25.08 12.86 -7.65
CA ALA A 641 -25.92 11.69 -7.41
C ALA A 641 -27.12 11.64 -8.39
N LEU A 642 -26.83 11.38 -9.67
CA LEU A 642 -27.80 11.49 -10.77
C LEU A 642 -28.54 10.17 -11.07
N CYS A 643 -27.94 9.02 -10.79
CA CYS A 643 -28.45 7.71 -11.24
C CYS A 643 -29.28 6.93 -10.21
N GLU A 644 -29.07 7.12 -8.91
CA GLU A 644 -29.72 6.29 -7.88
C GLU A 644 -31.25 6.29 -7.98
N ALA A 645 -31.87 7.47 -7.95
CA ALA A 645 -33.33 7.57 -7.97
C ALA A 645 -33.95 7.04 -9.28
N PRO A 646 -33.43 7.37 -10.48
CA PRO A 646 -33.89 6.77 -11.73
C PRO A 646 -33.74 5.24 -11.79
N VAL A 647 -32.60 4.69 -11.37
CA VAL A 647 -32.33 3.23 -11.40
C VAL A 647 -33.27 2.48 -10.46
N MET A 648 -33.40 2.96 -9.21
CA MET A 648 -34.32 2.39 -8.24
C MET A 648 -35.77 2.46 -8.73
N ARG A 649 -36.15 3.52 -9.45
CA ARG A 649 -37.49 3.65 -10.02
C ARG A 649 -37.77 2.61 -11.09
N THR A 650 -36.81 2.29 -11.96
CA THR A 650 -36.96 1.21 -12.96
C THR A 650 -37.20 -0.15 -12.31
N LEU A 651 -36.46 -0.48 -11.26
CA LEU A 651 -36.69 -1.71 -10.49
C LEU A 651 -38.08 -1.73 -9.85
N LEU A 652 -38.48 -0.61 -9.22
CA LEU A 652 -39.80 -0.52 -8.57
C LEU A 652 -40.96 -0.67 -9.56
N ASP A 653 -40.86 -0.09 -10.75
CA ASP A 653 -41.91 -0.19 -11.77
C ASP A 653 -42.03 -1.61 -12.33
N LEU A 654 -40.91 -2.32 -12.54
CA LEU A 654 -40.90 -3.74 -12.90
C LEU A 654 -41.60 -4.60 -11.85
N LEU A 655 -41.29 -4.37 -10.56
CA LEU A 655 -41.93 -5.08 -9.44
C LEU A 655 -43.42 -4.72 -9.31
N GLN A 656 -43.82 -3.47 -9.58
CA GLN A 656 -45.23 -3.08 -9.58
C GLN A 656 -46.04 -3.76 -10.69
N GLY A 657 -45.41 -4.04 -11.83
CA GLY A 657 -46.00 -4.78 -12.95
C GLY A 657 -46.03 -6.31 -12.80
N GLU A 658 -45.53 -6.86 -11.68
CA GLU A 658 -45.32 -8.30 -11.47
C GLU A 658 -46.54 -9.16 -11.81
N LEU A 659 -47.73 -8.80 -11.32
CA LEU A 659 -48.96 -9.56 -11.58
C LEU A 659 -49.31 -9.65 -13.08
N GLN A 660 -48.99 -8.62 -13.87
CA GLN A 660 -49.25 -8.56 -15.30
C GLN A 660 -48.18 -9.31 -16.10
N TYR A 661 -46.90 -9.08 -15.78
CA TYR A 661 -45.78 -9.63 -16.55
C TYR A 661 -45.48 -11.10 -16.21
N ALA A 662 -45.56 -11.49 -14.94
CA ALA A 662 -45.31 -12.86 -14.51
C ALA A 662 -46.36 -13.86 -15.04
N ALA A 663 -47.61 -13.40 -15.21
CA ALA A 663 -48.68 -14.20 -15.80
C ALA A 663 -48.47 -14.51 -17.30
N GLN A 664 -47.65 -13.72 -18.00
CA GLN A 664 -47.34 -13.90 -19.41
C GLN A 664 -46.05 -14.70 -19.62
N ASP A 665 -45.00 -14.42 -18.85
CA ASP A 665 -43.64 -14.95 -19.09
C ASP A 665 -42.83 -15.13 -17.78
N GLY A 666 -43.33 -15.89 -16.80
CA GLY A 666 -42.77 -15.96 -15.43
C GLY A 666 -41.25 -16.20 -15.30
N ASP A 667 -40.65 -17.12 -16.08
CA ASP A 667 -39.20 -17.38 -16.03
C ASP A 667 -38.37 -16.23 -16.65
N ASP A 668 -38.85 -15.66 -17.76
CA ASP A 668 -38.18 -14.56 -18.48
C ASP A 668 -38.38 -13.21 -17.76
N PHE A 669 -39.51 -13.04 -17.05
CA PHE A 669 -39.76 -11.92 -16.14
C PHE A 669 -38.83 -11.97 -14.93
N PHE A 670 -38.69 -13.14 -14.29
CA PHE A 670 -37.76 -13.31 -13.18
C PHE A 670 -36.32 -12.96 -13.60
N ASP A 671 -35.87 -13.42 -14.76
CA ASP A 671 -34.58 -13.03 -15.35
C ASP A 671 -34.42 -11.50 -15.49
N ALA A 672 -35.44 -10.81 -16.02
CA ALA A 672 -35.42 -9.35 -16.14
C ALA A 672 -35.39 -8.63 -14.78
N VAL A 673 -36.14 -9.12 -13.79
CA VAL A 673 -36.15 -8.57 -12.42
C VAL A 673 -34.78 -8.76 -11.75
N GLN A 674 -34.15 -9.91 -11.90
CA GLN A 674 -32.81 -10.16 -11.34
C GLN A 674 -31.76 -9.25 -11.97
N ASN A 675 -31.82 -9.03 -13.28
CA ASN A 675 -30.96 -8.05 -13.94
C ASN A 675 -31.21 -6.62 -13.43
N ALA A 676 -32.47 -6.21 -13.24
CA ALA A 676 -32.78 -4.89 -12.68
C ALA A 676 -32.29 -4.72 -11.22
N ARG A 677 -32.38 -5.78 -10.41
CA ARG A 677 -31.80 -5.80 -9.05
C ARG A 677 -30.28 -5.73 -9.08
N LEU A 678 -29.63 -6.40 -10.04
CA LEU A 678 -28.19 -6.30 -10.24
C LEU A 678 -27.82 -4.84 -10.50
N VAL A 679 -28.41 -4.20 -11.51
CA VAL A 679 -28.13 -2.79 -11.85
C VAL A 679 -28.28 -1.85 -10.64
N ALA A 680 -29.35 -2.01 -9.85
CA ALA A 680 -29.56 -1.21 -8.64
C ALA A 680 -28.50 -1.45 -7.56
N ASN A 681 -28.10 -2.70 -7.32
CA ASN A 681 -27.05 -2.99 -6.35
C ASN A 681 -25.66 -2.59 -6.85
N SER A 682 -25.37 -2.75 -8.14
CA SER A 682 -24.11 -2.37 -8.76
C SER A 682 -23.89 -0.86 -8.70
N GLU A 683 -24.94 -0.05 -8.91
CA GLU A 683 -24.84 1.42 -8.73
C GLU A 683 -24.36 1.76 -7.31
N ARG A 684 -24.99 1.14 -6.31
CA ARG A 684 -24.61 1.33 -4.92
C ARG A 684 -23.19 0.83 -4.65
N TYR A 685 -22.82 -0.32 -5.21
CA TYR A 685 -21.48 -0.90 -5.10
C TYR A 685 -20.40 0.09 -5.56
N TYR A 686 -20.55 0.70 -6.74
CA TYR A 686 -19.56 1.66 -7.26
C TYR A 686 -19.48 2.94 -6.44
N ARG A 687 -20.60 3.36 -5.84
CA ARG A 687 -20.60 4.50 -4.94
C ARG A 687 -19.86 4.21 -3.64
N VAL A 688 -20.08 3.04 -3.02
CA VAL A 688 -19.44 2.66 -1.74
C VAL A 688 -17.99 2.20 -1.89
N MET A 689 -17.57 1.81 -3.09
CA MET A 689 -16.19 1.39 -3.40
C MET A 689 -15.13 2.39 -2.93
N TYR A 690 -15.46 3.68 -2.88
CA TYR A 690 -14.54 4.75 -2.45
C TYR A 690 -14.67 5.15 -0.97
N TYR A 691 -15.54 4.51 -0.19
CA TYR A 691 -15.74 4.78 1.24
C TYR A 691 -15.09 3.72 2.16
N GLY A 692 -14.84 2.50 1.65
CA GLY A 692 -14.10 1.46 2.38
C GLY A 692 -14.21 0.07 1.74
N SER A 693 -13.12 -0.70 1.75
CA SER A 693 -13.03 -2.04 1.13
C SER A 693 -14.00 -3.07 1.71
N HIS A 694 -14.22 -3.06 3.03
CA HIS A 694 -15.16 -3.98 3.67
C HIS A 694 -16.63 -3.65 3.33
N GLU A 695 -16.99 -2.39 3.07
CA GLU A 695 -18.37 -2.02 2.73
C GLU A 695 -18.77 -2.53 1.34
N SER A 696 -17.87 -2.42 0.36
CA SER A 696 -18.08 -2.94 -0.99
C SER A 696 -18.09 -4.48 -1.01
N TRP A 697 -17.18 -5.12 -0.26
CA TRP A 697 -17.18 -6.57 -0.04
C TRP A 697 -18.51 -7.06 0.54
N ASN A 698 -18.94 -6.46 1.65
CA ASN A 698 -20.16 -6.83 2.34
C ASN A 698 -21.40 -6.67 1.47
N LEU A 699 -21.42 -5.65 0.62
CA LEU A 699 -22.50 -5.43 -0.34
C LEU A 699 -22.54 -6.53 -1.40
N ARG A 700 -21.38 -6.92 -1.96
CA ARG A 700 -21.27 -8.00 -2.96
C ARG A 700 -21.77 -9.33 -2.40
N ASP A 701 -21.26 -9.78 -1.25
CA ASP A 701 -21.69 -11.07 -0.68
C ASP A 701 -23.14 -11.05 -0.19
N SER A 702 -23.61 -9.91 0.31
CA SER A 702 -25.04 -9.72 0.62
C SER A 702 -25.90 -9.80 -0.65
N HIS A 703 -25.41 -9.31 -1.78
CA HIS A 703 -26.09 -9.43 -3.07
C HIS A 703 -26.14 -10.90 -3.51
N MET A 704 -25.00 -11.60 -3.52
CA MET A 704 -24.94 -13.03 -3.87
C MET A 704 -25.91 -13.87 -3.04
N PHE A 705 -25.94 -13.65 -1.73
CA PHE A 705 -26.86 -14.35 -0.84
C PHE A 705 -28.35 -14.05 -1.13
N LYS A 706 -28.70 -12.78 -1.37
CA LYS A 706 -30.08 -12.39 -1.72
C LYS A 706 -30.50 -12.99 -3.07
N THR A 707 -29.61 -12.99 -4.04
CA THR A 707 -29.82 -13.61 -5.36
C THR A 707 -30.05 -15.11 -5.22
N LEU A 708 -29.28 -15.81 -4.38
CA LEU A 708 -29.50 -17.22 -4.07
C LEU A 708 -30.89 -17.46 -3.45
N LYS A 709 -31.29 -16.67 -2.44
CA LYS A 709 -32.62 -16.79 -1.81
C LYS A 709 -33.73 -16.58 -2.83
N GLN A 710 -33.63 -15.55 -3.66
CA GLN A 710 -34.61 -15.26 -4.72
C GLN A 710 -34.73 -16.41 -5.74
N SER A 711 -33.59 -17.00 -6.13
CA SER A 711 -33.58 -18.17 -7.02
C SER A 711 -34.19 -19.41 -6.39
N LEU A 712 -33.95 -19.65 -5.10
CA LEU A 712 -34.60 -20.73 -4.33
C LEU A 712 -36.12 -20.50 -4.23
N ASP A 713 -36.55 -19.29 -3.88
CA ASP A 713 -37.96 -18.95 -3.74
C ASP A 713 -38.70 -19.10 -5.08
N HIS A 714 -38.09 -18.66 -6.20
CA HIS A 714 -38.64 -18.82 -7.54
C HIS A 714 -38.66 -20.28 -8.01
N ALA A 715 -37.67 -21.08 -7.63
CA ALA A 715 -37.65 -22.53 -7.92
C ALA A 715 -38.66 -23.32 -7.05
N GLY A 716 -39.11 -22.73 -5.94
CA GLY A 716 -40.15 -23.28 -5.06
C GLY A 716 -39.61 -23.81 -3.72
N PRO A 717 -40.50 -24.12 -2.76
CA PRO A 717 -40.12 -24.41 -1.38
C PRO A 717 -39.25 -25.67 -1.21
N ASN A 718 -39.34 -26.62 -2.15
CA ASN A 718 -38.56 -27.86 -2.13
C ASN A 718 -37.27 -27.77 -2.96
N ALA A 719 -36.96 -26.61 -3.54
CA ALA A 719 -35.76 -26.42 -4.34
C ALA A 719 -34.50 -26.53 -3.46
N LYS A 720 -33.46 -27.14 -4.03
CA LYS A 720 -32.18 -27.36 -3.38
C LYS A 720 -31.05 -26.90 -4.28
N ALA A 721 -30.11 -26.17 -3.70
CA ALA A 721 -29.08 -25.47 -4.43
C ALA A 721 -27.68 -26.03 -4.15
N VAL A 722 -26.88 -26.17 -5.20
CA VAL A 722 -25.43 -26.28 -5.08
C VAL A 722 -24.82 -24.94 -5.45
N VAL A 723 -24.01 -24.36 -4.56
CA VAL A 723 -23.33 -23.08 -4.77
C VAL A 723 -21.87 -23.33 -5.08
N TRP A 724 -21.32 -22.77 -6.16
CA TRP A 724 -19.89 -22.79 -6.46
C TRP A 724 -19.33 -21.38 -6.32
N ALA A 725 -18.41 -21.18 -5.38
CA ALA A 725 -17.68 -19.93 -5.21
C ALA A 725 -16.32 -20.21 -4.59
N HIS A 726 -15.47 -19.20 -4.50
CA HIS A 726 -14.17 -19.31 -3.83
C HIS A 726 -14.30 -19.60 -2.33
N ASN A 727 -13.29 -20.23 -1.70
CA ASN A 727 -13.27 -20.50 -0.26
C ASN A 727 -13.50 -19.23 0.59
N SER A 728 -13.04 -18.05 0.12
CA SER A 728 -13.25 -16.75 0.77
C SER A 728 -14.73 -16.35 0.83
N HIS A 729 -15.56 -16.85 -0.07
CA HIS A 729 -17.00 -16.65 -0.07
C HIS A 729 -17.74 -17.76 0.70
N ILE A 730 -17.20 -18.99 0.70
CA ILE A 730 -17.88 -20.18 1.23
C ILE A 730 -17.60 -20.46 2.70
N GLY A 731 -16.39 -20.25 3.22
CA GLY A 731 -16.11 -20.48 4.64
C GLY A 731 -16.94 -19.54 5.52
N ASP A 732 -17.31 -19.91 6.74
CA ASP A 732 -17.98 -18.96 7.64
C ASP A 732 -17.01 -17.84 8.07
N ALA A 733 -17.15 -16.64 7.49
CA ALA A 733 -16.23 -15.51 7.69
C ALA A 733 -16.02 -15.10 9.15
N ARG A 734 -16.96 -15.40 10.06
CA ARG A 734 -16.81 -15.12 11.51
C ARG A 734 -15.58 -15.78 12.12
N PHE A 735 -15.07 -16.83 11.47
CA PHE A 735 -13.96 -17.64 11.92
C PHE A 735 -12.72 -17.48 11.03
N THR A 736 -12.62 -16.36 10.31
CA THR A 736 -11.45 -15.98 9.50
C THR A 736 -11.05 -14.53 9.79
N ASP A 737 -9.84 -14.12 9.39
CA ASP A 737 -9.42 -12.71 9.50
C ASP A 737 -10.36 -11.75 8.75
N MET A 738 -11.12 -12.24 7.76
CA MET A 738 -12.13 -11.44 7.05
C MET A 738 -13.18 -10.94 8.04
N GLY A 739 -13.82 -11.83 8.80
CA GLY A 739 -14.83 -11.42 9.78
C GLY A 739 -14.25 -10.80 11.04
N THR A 740 -13.16 -11.35 11.57
CA THR A 740 -12.62 -10.92 12.88
C THR A 740 -11.82 -9.63 12.80
N ALA A 741 -10.99 -9.45 11.77
CA ALA A 741 -10.11 -8.30 11.63
C ALA A 741 -10.64 -7.25 10.65
N ARG A 742 -11.22 -7.68 9.51
CA ARG A 742 -11.64 -6.76 8.43
C ARG A 742 -13.10 -6.32 8.49
N GLY A 743 -13.92 -6.98 9.33
CA GLY A 743 -15.37 -6.70 9.40
C GLY A 743 -16.13 -7.11 8.14
N GLU A 744 -15.56 -8.04 7.38
CA GLU A 744 -16.11 -8.60 6.15
C GLU A 744 -17.07 -9.76 6.47
N LEU A 745 -18.17 -9.83 5.74
CA LEU A 745 -19.13 -10.94 5.76
C LEU A 745 -19.05 -11.69 4.44
N ASN A 746 -19.50 -12.94 4.43
CA ASN A 746 -19.60 -13.70 3.18
C ASN A 746 -20.88 -14.54 3.06
N ILE A 747 -21.15 -15.03 1.85
CA ILE A 747 -22.33 -15.86 1.57
C ILE A 747 -22.36 -17.14 2.42
N GLY A 748 -21.21 -17.73 2.74
CA GLY A 748 -21.10 -18.89 3.63
C GLY A 748 -21.67 -18.63 5.01
N GLN A 749 -21.22 -17.55 5.66
CA GLN A 749 -21.75 -17.07 6.94
C GLN A 749 -23.26 -16.78 6.84
N LEU A 750 -23.71 -16.08 5.79
CA LEU A 750 -25.11 -15.72 5.62
C LEU A 750 -26.01 -16.95 5.44
N CYS A 751 -25.57 -17.93 4.65
CA CYS A 751 -26.25 -19.22 4.48
C CYS A 751 -26.33 -19.98 5.79
N ARG A 752 -25.24 -20.02 6.58
CA ARG A 752 -25.25 -20.65 7.90
C ARG A 752 -26.23 -19.96 8.85
N ALA A 753 -26.29 -18.62 8.85
CA ALA A 753 -27.19 -17.85 9.70
C ALA A 753 -28.67 -18.04 9.35
N GLU A 754 -28.99 -18.18 8.06
CA GLU A 754 -30.37 -18.33 7.58
C GLU A 754 -30.87 -19.78 7.62
N PHE A 755 -30.06 -20.72 7.13
CA PHE A 755 -30.46 -22.11 6.94
C PHE A 755 -29.96 -23.06 8.04
N GLY A 756 -29.08 -22.60 8.94
CA GLY A 756 -28.54 -23.44 10.02
C GLY A 756 -27.86 -24.70 9.48
N ASP A 757 -28.26 -25.86 9.97
CA ASP A 757 -27.74 -27.18 9.57
C ASP A 757 -28.17 -27.60 8.15
N ASP A 758 -29.16 -26.91 7.55
CA ASP A 758 -29.56 -27.13 6.15
C ASP A 758 -28.61 -26.44 5.15
N ALA A 759 -27.61 -25.68 5.62
CA ALA A 759 -26.49 -25.19 4.83
C ALA A 759 -25.21 -25.97 5.16
N VAL A 760 -24.65 -26.64 4.15
CA VAL A 760 -23.39 -27.36 4.26
C VAL A 760 -22.29 -26.60 3.51
N LEU A 761 -21.21 -26.26 4.20
CA LEU A 761 -20.04 -25.53 3.68
C LEU A 761 -18.87 -26.50 3.48
N ILE A 762 -18.40 -26.67 2.25
CA ILE A 762 -17.30 -27.59 1.90
C ILE A 762 -16.15 -26.81 1.29
N GLY A 763 -15.02 -26.71 2.00
CA GLY A 763 -13.80 -26.09 1.51
C GLY A 763 -12.92 -27.06 0.71
N PHE A 764 -12.08 -26.53 -0.19
CA PHE A 764 -11.10 -27.32 -0.94
C PHE A 764 -9.72 -26.68 -0.80
N SER A 765 -8.65 -27.46 -0.75
CA SER A 765 -7.29 -26.90 -0.80
C SER A 765 -6.27 -27.87 -1.40
N THR A 766 -5.06 -27.35 -1.63
CA THR A 766 -3.94 -28.05 -2.24
C THR A 766 -2.61 -27.69 -1.60
N ASN A 767 -1.62 -28.60 -1.67
CA ASN A 767 -0.26 -28.31 -1.22
C ASN A 767 0.58 -27.62 -2.28
N THR A 768 0.59 -28.16 -3.51
CA THR A 768 1.46 -27.67 -4.58
C THR A 768 0.87 -27.97 -5.97
N GLY A 769 1.60 -27.62 -7.03
CA GLY A 769 1.26 -27.93 -8.42
C GLY A 769 1.22 -26.68 -9.29
N THR A 770 0.23 -26.57 -10.18
CA THR A 770 0.05 -25.42 -11.07
C THR A 770 -1.36 -24.84 -11.01
N VAL A 771 -1.48 -23.54 -11.29
CA VAL A 771 -2.74 -22.80 -11.31
C VAL A 771 -2.77 -21.84 -12.50
N ALA A 772 -3.93 -21.68 -13.14
CA ALA A 772 -4.16 -20.63 -14.13
C ALA A 772 -4.52 -19.32 -13.41
N ALA A 773 -3.65 -18.32 -13.49
CA ALA A 773 -3.83 -17.04 -12.82
C ALA A 773 -3.10 -15.93 -13.58
N ALA A 774 -3.49 -14.67 -13.37
CA ALA A 774 -2.74 -13.52 -13.86
C ALA A 774 -1.82 -12.95 -12.77
N SER A 775 -0.81 -12.17 -13.18
CA SER A 775 0.05 -11.43 -12.25
C SER A 775 -0.56 -10.10 -11.80
N GLU A 776 -1.44 -9.51 -12.61
CA GLU A 776 -2.15 -8.25 -12.35
C GLU A 776 -3.59 -8.34 -12.88
N TRP A 777 -4.47 -7.45 -12.41
CA TRP A 777 -5.78 -7.27 -13.03
C TRP A 777 -5.62 -6.96 -14.51
N ASP A 778 -6.48 -7.56 -15.34
CA ASP A 778 -6.45 -7.48 -16.80
C ASP A 778 -5.20 -7.99 -17.51
N ALA A 779 -4.19 -8.47 -16.77
CA ALA A 779 -3.05 -9.10 -17.39
C ALA A 779 -3.45 -10.45 -18.02
N PRO A 780 -2.71 -10.91 -19.05
CA PRO A 780 -2.93 -12.22 -19.64
C PRO A 780 -2.86 -13.34 -18.60
N MET A 781 -3.63 -14.40 -18.84
CA MET A 781 -3.54 -15.63 -18.06
C MET A 781 -2.15 -16.26 -18.19
N GLU A 782 -1.59 -16.69 -17.07
CA GLU A 782 -0.36 -17.47 -16.99
C GLU A 782 -0.62 -18.80 -16.28
N ILE A 783 0.17 -19.82 -16.60
CA ILE A 783 0.24 -21.04 -15.79
C ILE A 783 1.36 -20.82 -14.77
N LYS A 784 0.99 -20.70 -13.50
CA LYS A 784 1.91 -20.36 -12.41
C LYS A 784 2.09 -21.57 -11.49
N SER A 785 3.29 -21.72 -10.92
CA SER A 785 3.58 -22.77 -9.95
C SER A 785 3.08 -22.37 -8.56
N VAL A 786 2.24 -23.20 -7.95
CA VAL A 786 1.79 -23.02 -6.57
C VAL A 786 2.96 -23.37 -5.65
N ARG A 787 3.29 -22.50 -4.69
CA ARG A 787 4.37 -22.80 -3.73
C ARG A 787 3.92 -23.93 -2.81
N HIS A 788 4.89 -24.67 -2.26
CA HIS A 788 4.58 -25.62 -1.20
C HIS A 788 3.87 -24.95 -0.02
N SER A 789 2.98 -25.69 0.62
CA SER A 789 2.28 -25.23 1.82
C SER A 789 3.25 -24.75 2.88
N ARG A 790 2.86 -23.69 3.59
CA ARG A 790 3.66 -23.18 4.69
C ARG A 790 3.52 -24.10 5.90
N SER A 791 4.61 -24.27 6.66
CA SER A 791 4.65 -25.16 7.83
C SER A 791 3.65 -24.80 8.94
N ASP A 792 3.18 -23.56 8.97
CA ASP A 792 2.22 -23.00 9.92
C ASP A 792 0.76 -22.99 9.40
N SER A 793 0.49 -23.66 8.27
CA SER A 793 -0.84 -23.67 7.62
C SER A 793 -1.59 -24.99 7.79
N TYR A 794 -2.92 -24.96 7.59
CA TYR A 794 -3.73 -26.19 7.54
C TYR A 794 -3.32 -27.10 6.38
N GLU A 795 -2.90 -26.52 5.25
CA GLU A 795 -2.42 -27.28 4.10
C GLU A 795 -1.17 -28.10 4.43
N ALA A 796 -0.26 -27.61 5.29
CA ALA A 796 0.88 -28.42 5.73
C ALA A 796 0.45 -29.60 6.61
N ILE A 797 -0.54 -29.42 7.47
CA ILE A 797 -1.12 -30.53 8.25
C ILE A 797 -1.72 -31.57 7.29
N CYS A 798 -2.51 -31.13 6.31
CA CYS A 798 -3.11 -32.00 5.29
C CYS A 798 -2.06 -32.72 4.44
N HIS A 799 -0.99 -32.04 4.03
CA HIS A 799 0.12 -32.65 3.31
C HIS A 799 0.81 -33.75 4.14
N GLN A 800 1.05 -33.50 5.42
CA GLN A 800 1.65 -34.48 6.35
C GLN A 800 0.77 -35.72 6.60
N VAL A 801 -0.54 -35.64 6.32
CA VAL A 801 -1.41 -36.82 6.33
C VAL A 801 -0.90 -37.88 5.35
N GLY A 802 -0.25 -37.50 4.24
CA GLY A 802 0.37 -38.43 3.30
C GLY A 802 -0.63 -39.27 2.51
N VAL A 803 -1.87 -38.81 2.40
CA VAL A 803 -2.90 -39.38 1.52
C VAL A 803 -3.11 -38.38 0.38
N PRO A 804 -2.89 -38.76 -0.90
CA PRO A 804 -2.88 -37.81 -2.01
C PRO A 804 -4.19 -37.03 -2.19
N ARG A 805 -5.32 -37.67 -1.89
CA ARG A 805 -6.65 -37.07 -2.00
C ARG A 805 -7.57 -37.63 -0.94
N PHE A 806 -8.27 -36.76 -0.22
CA PHE A 806 -9.20 -37.19 0.80
C PHE A 806 -10.30 -36.18 1.10
N LEU A 807 -11.37 -36.69 1.71
CA LEU A 807 -12.41 -35.91 2.36
C LEU A 807 -12.18 -35.96 3.88
N LEU A 808 -12.06 -34.79 4.51
CA LEU A 808 -12.07 -34.62 5.95
C LEU A 808 -13.47 -34.15 6.39
N ASN A 809 -14.13 -34.93 7.23
CA ASN A 809 -15.40 -34.55 7.83
C ASN A 809 -15.14 -33.69 9.07
N LEU A 810 -15.63 -32.44 9.06
CA LEU A 810 -15.44 -31.45 10.12
C LEU A 810 -16.74 -31.18 10.89
N GLY A 811 -17.84 -31.85 10.56
CA GLY A 811 -19.12 -31.75 11.28
C GLY A 811 -19.09 -32.37 12.68
N ASN A 812 -20.28 -32.54 13.28
CA ASN A 812 -20.46 -32.92 14.69
C ASN A 812 -19.80 -34.25 15.11
N ASP A 813 -19.51 -35.15 14.15
CA ASP A 813 -18.86 -36.43 14.41
C ASP A 813 -17.33 -36.34 14.61
N LEU A 814 -16.75 -35.14 14.46
CA LEU A 814 -15.33 -34.91 14.70
C LEU A 814 -14.99 -35.12 16.19
N ASP A 815 -13.96 -35.93 16.45
CA ASP A 815 -13.49 -36.20 17.81
C ASP A 815 -13.19 -34.90 18.55
N SER A 816 -13.69 -34.76 19.78
CA SER A 816 -13.58 -33.51 20.57
C SER A 816 -12.13 -33.00 20.70
N SER A 817 -11.15 -33.90 20.89
CA SER A 817 -9.75 -33.51 21.01
C SER A 817 -9.16 -33.01 19.69
N LEU A 818 -9.60 -33.61 18.58
CA LEU A 818 -9.19 -33.19 17.24
C LEU A 818 -9.89 -31.90 16.81
N ARG A 819 -11.16 -31.72 17.18
CA ARG A 819 -11.89 -30.47 16.98
C ARG A 819 -11.17 -29.33 17.68
N THR A 820 -10.86 -29.47 18.97
CA THR A 820 -10.11 -28.45 19.71
C THR A 820 -8.77 -28.11 19.04
N ALA A 821 -8.01 -29.13 18.62
CA ALA A 821 -6.72 -28.91 17.97
C ALA A 821 -6.82 -28.24 16.58
N LEU A 822 -7.88 -28.51 15.82
CA LEU A 822 -8.11 -27.90 14.51
C LEU A 822 -8.79 -26.53 14.60
N SER A 823 -9.52 -26.24 15.69
CA SER A 823 -10.13 -24.93 15.92
C SER A 823 -9.13 -23.83 16.31
N GLU A 824 -7.88 -24.19 16.64
CA GLU A 824 -6.83 -23.20 16.83
C GLU A 824 -6.57 -22.45 15.52
N PRO A 825 -6.61 -21.10 15.50
CA PRO A 825 -6.39 -20.33 14.28
C PRO A 825 -5.05 -20.67 13.62
N ARG A 826 -5.08 -20.95 12.31
CA ARG A 826 -3.89 -21.17 11.47
C ARG A 826 -4.08 -20.54 10.10
N LEU A 827 -2.99 -20.43 9.36
CA LEU A 827 -3.06 -19.93 8.00
C LEU A 827 -3.81 -20.92 7.10
N GLU A 828 -4.67 -20.39 6.25
CA GLU A 828 -5.38 -21.09 5.18
C GLU A 828 -5.15 -20.34 3.86
N ARG A 829 -5.01 -21.09 2.76
CA ARG A 829 -4.67 -20.57 1.43
C ARG A 829 -5.90 -20.14 0.62
N TYR A 830 -5.83 -18.96 0.00
CA TYR A 830 -6.87 -18.33 -0.82
C TYR A 830 -6.25 -17.69 -2.08
N ILE A 831 -6.14 -18.45 -3.17
CA ILE A 831 -5.58 -17.96 -4.44
C ILE A 831 -6.71 -17.52 -5.38
N GLY A 832 -6.89 -16.21 -5.54
CA GLY A 832 -7.89 -15.68 -6.47
C GLY A 832 -7.50 -15.84 -7.95
N VAL A 833 -8.08 -14.97 -8.78
CA VAL A 833 -7.77 -14.87 -10.22
C VAL A 833 -6.39 -14.27 -10.47
N ILE A 834 -5.88 -13.54 -9.46
CA ILE A 834 -4.52 -13.06 -9.35
C ILE A 834 -3.75 -13.98 -8.41
N TYR A 835 -2.54 -14.36 -8.82
CA TYR A 835 -1.65 -15.14 -7.97
C TYR A 835 -0.23 -14.58 -8.03
N ARG A 836 0.32 -14.22 -6.87
CA ARG A 836 1.70 -13.71 -6.70
C ARG A 836 2.48 -14.63 -5.77
N PRO A 837 3.22 -15.62 -6.31
CA PRO A 837 4.05 -16.52 -5.50
C PRO A 837 5.02 -15.78 -4.58
N GLU A 838 5.54 -14.63 -5.02
CA GLU A 838 6.54 -13.83 -4.32
C GLU A 838 6.00 -13.26 -3.01
N THR A 839 4.70 -12.94 -2.97
CA THR A 839 4.01 -12.34 -1.82
C THR A 839 2.93 -13.26 -1.23
N GLU A 840 2.99 -14.57 -1.50
CA GLU A 840 1.89 -15.52 -1.23
C GLU A 840 1.36 -15.47 0.21
N ARG A 841 2.23 -15.35 1.21
CA ARG A 841 1.85 -15.24 2.63
C ARG A 841 0.84 -14.10 2.89
N TRP A 842 0.86 -13.05 2.08
CA TRP A 842 0.01 -11.88 2.25
C TRP A 842 -1.21 -11.87 1.41
N SER A 843 -1.00 -12.04 0.11
CA SER A 843 -2.06 -11.92 -0.86
C SER A 843 -2.95 -13.16 -0.88
N HIS A 844 -2.48 -14.28 -0.34
CA HIS A 844 -3.13 -15.59 -0.49
C HIS A 844 -3.16 -16.44 0.77
N TYR A 845 -2.84 -15.90 1.94
CA TYR A 845 -3.06 -16.61 3.22
C TYR A 845 -3.75 -15.70 4.24
N SER A 846 -4.67 -16.29 4.98
CA SER A 846 -5.43 -15.63 6.06
C SER A 846 -5.52 -16.56 7.26
N HIS A 847 -5.56 -16.04 8.49
CA HIS A 847 -5.86 -16.91 9.63
C HIS A 847 -7.32 -17.31 9.61
N ALA A 848 -7.55 -18.56 9.96
CA ALA A 848 -8.84 -19.19 9.88
C ALA A 848 -8.95 -20.29 10.94
N SER A 849 -10.17 -20.64 11.34
CA SER A 849 -10.46 -21.86 12.10
C SER A 849 -11.14 -22.86 11.17
N LEU A 850 -10.45 -23.93 10.79
CA LEU A 850 -10.92 -24.88 9.78
C LEU A 850 -12.28 -25.54 10.12
N PRO A 851 -12.49 -26.14 11.31
CA PRO A 851 -13.74 -26.83 11.63
C PRO A 851 -14.90 -25.89 12.00
N ASP A 852 -14.63 -24.60 12.18
CA ASP A 852 -15.66 -23.59 12.48
C ASP A 852 -16.13 -22.89 11.19
N GLN A 853 -15.27 -22.85 10.16
CA GLN A 853 -15.65 -22.37 8.82
C GLN A 853 -16.46 -23.39 8.01
N TYR A 854 -16.09 -24.67 8.08
CA TYR A 854 -16.54 -25.71 7.15
C TYR A 854 -17.11 -26.95 7.86
N ASP A 855 -18.09 -27.61 7.22
CA ASP A 855 -18.56 -28.94 7.63
C ASP A 855 -17.69 -30.05 7.06
N ALA A 856 -17.00 -29.78 5.96
CA ALA A 856 -16.07 -30.71 5.35
C ALA A 856 -14.98 -30.01 4.54
N PHE A 857 -13.85 -30.70 4.36
CA PHE A 857 -12.71 -30.19 3.62
C PHE A 857 -12.17 -31.24 2.65
N VAL A 858 -12.05 -30.87 1.39
CA VAL A 858 -11.57 -31.74 0.31
C VAL A 858 -10.12 -31.39 0.00
N TRP A 859 -9.26 -32.39 0.04
CA TRP A 859 -7.83 -32.23 -0.15
C TRP A 859 -7.34 -32.87 -1.45
N PHE A 860 -6.45 -32.15 -2.15
CA PHE A 860 -5.64 -32.65 -3.25
C PHE A 860 -4.19 -32.28 -2.99
N ASP A 861 -3.27 -33.24 -2.88
CA ASP A 861 -1.88 -32.94 -2.51
C ASP A 861 -1.11 -32.21 -3.62
N GLU A 862 -1.43 -32.54 -4.87
CA GLU A 862 -0.86 -31.91 -6.06
C GLU A 862 -1.98 -31.67 -7.08
N THR A 863 -1.95 -30.51 -7.74
CA THR A 863 -3.01 -30.05 -8.65
C THR A 863 -2.47 -29.43 -9.95
N CYS A 864 -3.29 -29.39 -10.99
CA CYS A 864 -2.96 -28.83 -12.29
C CYS A 864 -3.79 -27.58 -12.62
N ALA A 865 -3.23 -26.69 -13.44
CA ALA A 865 -3.97 -25.56 -13.99
C ALA A 865 -5.12 -26.03 -14.90
N VAL A 866 -6.26 -25.31 -14.89
CA VAL A 866 -7.38 -25.55 -15.84
C VAL A 866 -6.92 -25.42 -17.29
N THR A 867 -7.65 -26.07 -18.21
CA THR A 867 -7.39 -25.94 -19.65
C THR A 867 -8.28 -24.83 -20.25
N PRO A 868 -7.78 -23.61 -20.50
CA PRO A 868 -8.61 -22.51 -21.01
C PRO A 868 -9.09 -22.74 -22.45
N ILE A 869 -10.28 -22.24 -22.78
CA ILE A 869 -10.81 -22.22 -24.15
C ILE A 869 -10.45 -20.87 -24.79
N PRO A 870 -9.65 -20.84 -25.89
CA PRO A 870 -9.17 -19.61 -26.50
C PRO A 870 -10.31 -18.65 -26.86
N THR A 871 -10.24 -17.42 -26.36
CA THR A 871 -11.23 -16.38 -26.60
C THR A 871 -10.51 -15.04 -26.73
N ARG A 872 -10.93 -14.20 -27.67
CA ARG A 872 -10.42 -12.82 -27.74
C ARG A 872 -11.02 -12.05 -26.56
N VAL A 873 -10.17 -11.46 -25.73
CA VAL A 873 -10.59 -10.50 -24.70
C VAL A 873 -11.28 -9.35 -25.42
N SER A 874 -12.53 -9.06 -25.06
CA SER A 874 -13.18 -7.82 -25.50
C SER A 874 -12.56 -6.67 -24.71
N ALA A 875 -11.45 -6.13 -25.22
CA ALA A 875 -10.86 -4.92 -24.66
C ALA A 875 -11.82 -3.75 -24.90
N GLY A 876 -12.49 -3.28 -23.85
CA GLY A 876 -13.15 -1.97 -23.85
C GLY A 876 -14.61 -1.89 -23.45
N GLU A 877 -15.25 -2.92 -22.86
CA GLU A 877 -16.69 -2.83 -22.60
C GLU A 877 -17.17 -2.98 -21.14
N ASP A 878 -16.48 -3.65 -20.20
CA ASP A 878 -16.99 -3.78 -18.82
C ASP A 878 -15.90 -4.11 -17.79
N GLU A 879 -16.17 -3.73 -16.53
CA GLU A 879 -15.23 -3.58 -15.40
C GLU A 879 -14.57 -4.85 -14.90
N THR A 880 -13.32 -4.76 -14.45
CA THR A 880 -12.48 -5.93 -14.21
C THR A 880 -11.95 -6.02 -12.78
N TYR A 881 -12.31 -5.07 -11.90
CA TYR A 881 -11.75 -4.94 -10.55
C TYR A 881 -12.76 -5.28 -9.43
N PRO A 882 -12.84 -6.55 -8.99
CA PRO A 882 -13.30 -6.89 -7.65
C PRO A 882 -12.14 -6.65 -6.67
N PHE A 883 -12.15 -5.52 -5.94
CA PHE A 883 -11.27 -5.36 -4.78
C PHE A 883 -11.74 -6.33 -3.68
N GLY A 884 -10.84 -7.20 -3.21
CA GLY A 884 -11.22 -8.23 -2.24
C GLY A 884 -10.21 -9.36 -1.97
N LEU A 885 -8.91 -9.13 -2.20
CA LEU A 885 -7.83 -9.96 -1.63
C LEU A 885 -6.71 -9.07 -1.12
#